data_AF-A0AAU5X403-F1
#
_entry.id   AF-A0AAU5X403-F1
#
_cell.length_a   1.000
_cell.length_b   1.000
_cell.length_c   1.000
_cell.angle_alpha   90.00
_cell.angle_beta   90.00
_cell.angle_gamma   90.00
#
_symmetry.space_group_name_H-M   'P 1'
#
loop_
_entity.id
_entity.type
_entity.pdbx_description
1 polymer ?
#
loop_
_entity_poly.entity_id
_entity_poly.type
_entity_poly.pdbx_seq_one_letter_code
_entity_poly.pdbx_strand_id
1 'polypeptide(L)'
;MTALPTGLTRPRHAVAPTPTEPPVGPLLRDPSAFIHSFIHRGEVLLAAYGWASGILIACTFIAALMLRYLWWRRFHARLADGARQITVLAPPEVDPKAAHELWANLIGLLRPAYKRLFAGQPHLAWEYSWDTASVQIRIWVPGLIPPGLIERAVEAAWPAARTHTAPNSAPPLPPGSVTAGGRLRLARPDWLPLRADHHVDPLRALVGAASGLPPGQHAVVQILARPATGRRLAKAHRAAAALRSGGVTSGRPWGRLFDLITPTPNRRAPSASGYALHPERAGEVRAILEKAHEPRWETVVHYCLATDSGQVTTTVARPRNGTATCHDGRSKTQVRRALRGRAHAIASAYALYSGYNYLRRHRLRRPLTTLRRRWMTRGDLLSVTELAALAHLPWDPAVPGLSRAGANAVPPPPFIHSPGPDAKPLGVADAGTRRPVALGVADGRHHVHVLGATGSGKSTLMAHMILADVAAGRGAVVIDPKGDLVTDLLARLPERVADRVVLFDPDERHARPSLNVLQGPDPNLATDNLVGIFQRIYKEFWGPRTDDILRSACLTLFHDPHATLADVPRLLSDPVYRARLTGRLRDPILRDFWSWYDELSDAGRAHATGPVLNKLRGLLLRDFIRSTIGASTSTVDLTKVLDGGLLLVRASKGVLGADASSVLGSLVLAKVWETVTSRARHGQAARADAALYVDECHNFLTLPHGLSDLLAEARAYRLSVVLAHQDLAQLPRELREAISANARNKVYFAVSPEDARHLARHVAPNLSEHDLAHLGGFQASARLIVGAAETPAFTLHTAPLPPAVPGRAELIRRTARDTHGSRPDRSRRVPPADDPRRADPQPRPGHPGI
;
A
#
# COMPACT_ATOMS: atom_id res chain seq x y z
N MET A 1 105.72 -60.01 -14.92
CA MET A 1 107.08 -59.43 -14.93
C MET A 1 107.17 -58.33 -13.90
N THR A 2 107.92 -58.65 -12.84
CA THR A 2 108.76 -57.76 -12.00
C THR A 2 108.10 -56.57 -11.30
N ALA A 3 107.79 -56.56 -10.00
CA ALA A 3 108.50 -56.93 -8.75
C ALA A 3 108.71 -55.64 -7.91
N LEU A 4 107.96 -55.54 -6.80
CA LEU A 4 108.28 -55.15 -5.41
C LEU A 4 109.53 -54.26 -5.10
N PRO A 5 109.68 -53.61 -3.90
CA PRO A 5 108.90 -53.80 -2.66
C PRO A 5 108.59 -52.54 -1.78
N THR A 6 107.51 -52.69 -1.01
CA THR A 6 107.30 -52.46 0.44
C THR A 6 107.84 -51.21 1.18
N GLY A 7 106.88 -50.46 1.75
CA GLY A 7 107.02 -49.74 3.03
C GLY A 7 105.68 -49.79 3.78
N LEU A 8 105.58 -50.63 4.81
CA LEU A 8 104.39 -50.85 5.63
C LEU A 8 104.43 -49.96 6.90
N THR A 9 103.52 -49.00 7.01
CA THR A 9 103.03 -48.48 8.29
C THR A 9 101.50 -48.32 8.22
N ARG A 10 100.80 -49.08 9.08
CA ARG A 10 99.34 -49.14 9.19
C ARG A 10 98.73 -47.77 9.59
N PRO A 11 97.70 -47.25 8.88
CA PRO A 11 96.79 -46.28 9.46
C PRO A 11 95.59 -47.00 10.12
N ARG A 12 95.20 -46.52 11.31
CA ARG A 12 93.99 -46.94 12.02
C ARG A 12 92.74 -46.60 11.21
N HIS A 13 91.78 -47.52 11.29
CA HIS A 13 90.50 -47.55 10.59
C HIS A 13 89.74 -46.22 10.53
N ALA A 14 89.23 -45.94 9.33
CA ALA A 14 88.15 -45.01 9.07
C ALA A 14 86.85 -45.48 9.73
N VAL A 15 86.21 -44.61 10.50
CA VAL A 15 84.81 -44.73 10.92
C VAL A 15 84.01 -43.73 10.09
N ALA A 16 83.02 -44.25 9.35
CA ALA A 16 82.07 -43.45 8.59
C ALA A 16 81.18 -42.58 9.52
N PRO A 17 80.81 -41.35 9.14
CA PRO A 17 79.86 -40.57 9.91
C PRO A 17 78.43 -41.10 9.73
N THR A 18 77.86 -41.64 10.81
CA THR A 18 76.43 -41.90 10.98
C THR A 18 75.63 -40.60 11.15
N PRO A 19 74.31 -40.60 10.84
CA PRO A 19 73.55 -39.40 10.52
C PRO A 19 73.35 -38.48 11.72
N THR A 20 73.32 -37.18 11.42
CA THR A 20 73.03 -36.06 12.32
C THR A 20 71.87 -36.37 13.27
N GLU A 21 72.15 -36.40 14.58
CA GLU A 21 71.12 -36.39 15.61
C GLU A 21 70.20 -35.17 15.43
N PRO A 22 68.88 -35.31 15.55
CA PRO A 22 67.97 -34.17 15.56
C PRO A 22 68.30 -33.27 16.78
N PRO A 23 68.14 -31.93 16.67
CA PRO A 23 68.61 -30.93 17.64
C PRO A 23 67.92 -30.99 19.02
N VAL A 24 67.09 -32.00 19.26
CA VAL A 24 66.27 -32.17 20.46
C VAL A 24 67.01 -32.96 21.55
N GLY A 25 68.00 -33.79 21.19
CA GLY A 25 68.78 -34.59 22.14
C GLY A 25 69.58 -33.75 23.16
N PRO A 26 70.30 -32.69 22.74
CA PRO A 26 71.05 -31.82 23.66
C PRO A 26 70.15 -30.90 24.51
N LEU A 27 68.98 -30.50 24.01
CA LEU A 27 68.02 -29.63 24.70
C LEU A 27 67.48 -30.28 26.00
N LEU A 28 67.36 -31.60 26.01
CA LEU A 28 66.83 -32.37 27.15
C LEU A 28 67.89 -32.75 28.18
N ARG A 29 69.18 -32.77 27.82
CA ARG A 29 70.29 -33.16 28.72
C ARG A 29 70.92 -31.99 29.44
N ASP A 30 71.03 -30.83 28.78
CA ASP A 30 71.53 -29.61 29.39
C ASP A 30 70.92 -28.36 28.71
N PRO A 31 69.75 -27.90 29.19
CA PRO A 31 69.03 -26.78 28.59
C PRO A 31 69.88 -25.50 28.60
N SER A 32 70.73 -25.34 29.60
CA SER A 32 71.55 -24.15 29.80
C SER A 32 72.67 -24.05 28.76
N ALA A 33 73.40 -25.15 28.53
CA ALA A 33 74.47 -25.23 27.53
C ALA A 33 73.93 -25.11 26.10
N PHE A 34 72.75 -25.68 25.82
CA PHE A 34 72.09 -25.53 24.52
C PHE A 34 71.68 -24.08 24.26
N ILE A 35 71.03 -23.43 25.22
CA ILE A 35 70.64 -22.01 25.12
C ILE A 35 71.89 -21.12 24.94
N HIS A 36 72.96 -21.35 25.71
CA HIS A 36 74.21 -20.60 25.54
C HIS A 36 74.87 -20.82 24.17
N SER A 37 74.91 -22.06 23.67
CA SER A 37 75.46 -22.34 22.33
C SER A 37 74.59 -21.77 21.20
N PHE A 38 73.27 -21.71 21.40
CA PHE A 38 72.32 -21.14 20.44
C PHE A 38 72.41 -19.61 20.43
N ILE A 39 72.54 -18.99 21.59
CA ILE A 39 72.80 -17.54 21.73
C ILE A 39 74.15 -17.20 21.11
N HIS A 40 75.20 -17.97 21.38
CA HIS A 40 76.54 -17.66 20.84
C HIS A 40 76.63 -17.86 19.32
N ARG A 41 75.99 -18.90 18.77
CA ARG A 41 75.84 -19.04 17.30
C ARG A 41 74.96 -17.94 16.70
N GLY A 42 73.94 -17.50 17.43
CA GLY A 42 73.10 -16.35 17.08
C GLY A 42 73.87 -15.04 17.06
N GLU A 43 74.77 -14.82 18.02
CA GLU A 43 75.67 -13.65 18.11
C GLU A 43 76.70 -13.63 16.98
N VAL A 44 77.29 -14.78 16.64
CA VAL A 44 78.25 -14.88 15.51
C VAL A 44 77.56 -14.67 14.16
N LEU A 45 76.32 -15.15 13.98
CA LEU A 45 75.50 -14.87 12.78
C LEU A 45 75.04 -13.40 12.72
N LEU A 46 74.69 -12.79 13.84
CA LEU A 46 74.37 -11.36 13.93
C LEU A 46 75.61 -10.48 13.68
N ALA A 47 76.81 -10.91 14.10
CA ALA A 47 78.06 -10.20 13.86
C ALA A 47 78.51 -10.32 12.39
N ALA A 48 78.32 -11.47 11.75
CA ALA A 48 78.72 -11.70 10.36
C ALA A 48 77.71 -11.16 9.32
N TYR A 49 76.41 -11.15 9.63
CA TYR A 49 75.34 -10.80 8.68
C TYR A 49 74.30 -9.81 9.21
N GLY A 50 74.54 -9.14 10.34
CA GLY A 50 73.54 -8.37 11.09
C GLY A 50 72.71 -7.36 10.30
N TRP A 51 73.32 -6.69 9.31
CA TRP A 51 72.61 -5.77 8.43
C TRP A 51 71.79 -6.50 7.36
N ALA A 52 72.30 -7.59 6.78
CA ALA A 52 71.61 -8.40 5.79
C ALA A 52 70.42 -9.18 6.37
N SER A 53 70.55 -9.75 7.58
CA SER A 53 69.45 -10.39 8.29
C SER A 53 68.37 -9.40 8.72
N GLY A 54 68.77 -8.18 9.12
CA GLY A 54 67.84 -7.09 9.42
C GLY A 54 67.04 -6.65 8.19
N ILE A 55 67.69 -6.54 7.02
CA ILE A 55 67.02 -6.23 5.75
C ILE A 55 66.05 -7.34 5.36
N LEU A 56 66.42 -8.62 5.49
CA LEU A 56 65.55 -9.75 5.16
C LEU A 56 64.29 -9.78 6.06
N ILE A 57 64.44 -9.53 7.37
CA ILE A 57 63.32 -9.44 8.32
C ILE A 57 62.42 -8.24 7.99
N ALA A 58 63.02 -7.08 7.66
CA ALA A 58 62.27 -5.91 7.24
C ALA A 58 61.51 -6.15 5.93
N CYS A 59 62.15 -6.76 4.92
CA CYS A 59 61.53 -7.10 3.65
C CYS A 59 60.40 -8.14 3.81
N THR A 60 60.60 -9.19 4.61
CA THR A 60 59.55 -10.18 4.89
C THR A 60 58.40 -9.58 5.70
N PHE A 61 58.67 -8.69 6.65
CA PHE A 61 57.63 -7.96 7.39
C PHE A 61 56.85 -6.99 6.48
N ILE A 62 57.53 -6.25 5.61
CA ILE A 62 56.90 -5.37 4.61
C ILE A 62 56.08 -6.19 3.62
N ALA A 63 56.62 -7.31 3.11
CA ALA A 63 55.91 -8.22 2.22
C ALA A 63 54.67 -8.80 2.91
N ALA A 64 54.75 -9.22 4.17
CA ALA A 64 53.62 -9.70 4.95
C ALA A 64 52.56 -8.61 5.17
N LEU A 65 52.97 -7.37 5.49
CA LEU A 65 52.06 -6.23 5.59
C LEU A 65 51.39 -5.90 4.25
N MET A 66 52.14 -5.97 3.14
CA MET A 66 51.64 -5.73 1.79
C MET A 66 50.65 -6.82 1.37
N LEU A 67 50.99 -8.10 1.61
CA LEU A 67 50.10 -9.24 1.35
C LEU A 67 48.80 -9.11 2.16
N ARG A 68 48.91 -8.74 3.44
CA ARG A 68 47.76 -8.47 4.31
C ARG A 68 46.91 -7.32 3.78
N TYR A 69 47.54 -6.25 3.29
CA TYR A 69 46.84 -5.10 2.71
C TYR A 69 46.12 -5.46 1.41
N LEU A 70 46.79 -6.19 0.50
CA LEU A 70 46.21 -6.68 -0.75
C LEU A 70 45.05 -7.64 -0.51
N TRP A 71 45.21 -8.58 0.44
CA TRP A 71 44.15 -9.47 0.87
C TRP A 71 42.95 -8.71 1.44
N TRP A 72 43.20 -7.73 2.33
CA TRP A 72 42.15 -6.87 2.88
C TRP A 72 41.43 -6.07 1.79
N ARG A 73 42.16 -5.52 0.82
CA ARG A 73 41.59 -4.77 -0.31
C ARG A 73 40.76 -5.67 -1.22
N ARG A 74 41.24 -6.88 -1.55
CA ARG A 74 40.51 -7.87 -2.37
C ARG A 74 39.26 -8.37 -1.66
N PHE A 75 39.32 -8.58 -0.35
CA PHE A 75 38.16 -8.94 0.46
C PHE A 75 37.08 -7.86 0.40
N HIS A 76 37.44 -6.59 0.61
CA HIS A 76 36.48 -5.49 0.50
C HIS A 76 35.93 -5.30 -0.91
N ALA A 77 36.73 -5.54 -1.94
CA ALA A 77 36.23 -5.52 -3.32
C ALA A 77 35.15 -6.60 -3.54
N ARG A 78 35.34 -7.81 -3.00
CA ARG A 78 34.33 -8.89 -3.04
C ARG A 78 33.06 -8.60 -2.25
N LEU A 79 33.12 -7.79 -1.20
CA LEU A 79 31.93 -7.33 -0.48
C LEU A 79 31.11 -6.34 -1.30
N ALA A 80 31.79 -5.47 -2.06
CA ALA A 80 31.16 -4.47 -2.91
C ALA A 80 30.61 -5.07 -4.21
N ASP A 81 31.18 -6.18 -4.67
CA ASP A 81 30.69 -6.92 -5.83
C ASP A 81 29.29 -7.49 -5.57
N GLY A 82 28.37 -7.26 -6.50
CA GLY A 82 26.95 -7.59 -6.34
C GLY A 82 26.25 -6.93 -5.15
N ALA A 83 26.82 -5.88 -4.55
CA ALA A 83 26.20 -5.19 -3.42
C ALA A 83 24.90 -4.48 -3.82
N ARG A 84 23.97 -4.43 -2.88
CA ARG A 84 22.62 -3.87 -3.06
C ARG A 84 22.38 -2.76 -2.05
N GLN A 85 21.48 -1.86 -2.41
CA GLN A 85 21.00 -0.81 -1.53
C GLN A 85 19.49 -1.00 -1.37
N ILE A 86 19.06 -1.20 -0.13
CA ILE A 86 17.66 -1.36 0.24
C ILE A 86 17.20 -0.03 0.82
N THR A 87 16.26 0.65 0.17
CA THR A 87 15.60 1.83 0.73
C THR A 87 14.40 1.36 1.54
N VAL A 88 14.30 1.79 2.80
CA VAL A 88 13.21 1.43 3.71
C VAL A 88 12.25 2.61 3.81
N LEU A 89 10.99 2.38 3.44
CA LEU A 89 9.90 3.30 3.67
C LEU A 89 9.33 3.02 5.06
N ALA A 90 9.38 4.02 5.94
CA ALA A 90 8.96 3.84 7.32
C ALA A 90 7.43 3.70 7.39
N PRO A 91 6.91 2.80 8.22
CA PRO A 91 5.47 2.73 8.44
C PRO A 91 4.92 4.02 9.08
N PRO A 92 3.59 4.22 9.06
CA PRO A 92 2.95 5.37 9.69
C PRO A 92 3.24 5.43 11.19
N GLU A 93 3.11 4.27 11.84
CA GLU A 93 3.46 4.03 13.23
C GLU A 93 4.63 3.05 13.28
N VAL A 94 5.65 3.37 14.08
CA VAL A 94 6.83 2.54 14.27
C VAL A 94 6.89 2.15 15.73
N ASP A 95 6.86 0.86 16.02
CA ASP A 95 7.14 0.36 17.38
C ASP A 95 8.60 0.64 17.76
N PRO A 96 8.86 1.34 18.89
CA PRO A 96 10.19 1.53 19.43
C PRO A 96 11.04 0.28 19.62
N LYS A 97 10.41 -0.86 19.92
CA LYS A 97 11.12 -2.10 20.25
C LYS A 97 11.50 -2.92 19.01
N ALA A 98 10.81 -2.72 17.89
CA ALA A 98 11.04 -3.47 16.66
C ALA A 98 12.48 -3.36 16.11
N ALA A 99 13.17 -2.23 16.36
CA ALA A 99 14.58 -2.09 15.99
C ALA A 99 15.48 -3.09 16.72
N HIS A 100 15.20 -3.38 18.00
CA HIS A 100 15.93 -4.39 18.77
C HIS A 100 15.74 -5.77 18.13
N GLU A 101 14.51 -6.12 17.74
CA GLU A 101 14.19 -7.40 17.11
C GLU A 101 14.91 -7.57 15.77
N LEU A 102 14.97 -6.53 14.94
CA LEU A 102 15.74 -6.53 13.70
C LEU A 102 17.20 -6.89 13.96
N TRP A 103 17.89 -6.13 14.82
CA TRP A 103 19.32 -6.34 15.06
C TRP A 103 19.61 -7.64 15.80
N ALA A 104 18.67 -8.13 16.62
CA ALA A 104 18.78 -9.43 17.26
C ALA A 104 18.67 -10.58 16.25
N ASN A 105 17.71 -10.51 15.33
CA ASN A 105 17.55 -11.53 14.27
C ASN A 105 18.77 -11.55 13.32
N LEU A 106 19.30 -10.38 12.98
CA LEU A 106 20.46 -10.26 12.08
C LEU A 106 21.79 -10.76 12.67
N ILE A 107 21.84 -11.15 13.95
CA ILE A 107 23.02 -11.84 14.52
C ILE A 107 23.30 -13.15 13.78
N GLY A 108 22.27 -13.79 13.21
CA GLY A 108 22.40 -14.98 12.37
C GLY A 108 23.31 -14.81 11.15
N LEU A 109 23.65 -13.57 10.76
CA LEU A 109 24.66 -13.28 9.73
C LEU A 109 26.10 -13.64 10.15
N LEU A 110 26.31 -14.01 11.41
CA LEU A 110 27.60 -14.44 11.92
C LEU A 110 28.09 -15.69 11.20
N ARG A 111 29.25 -15.59 10.55
CA ARG A 111 29.86 -16.73 9.85
C ARG A 111 30.62 -17.67 10.80
N PRO A 112 30.71 -18.97 10.46
CA PRO A 112 31.60 -19.92 11.14
C PRO A 112 33.05 -19.45 11.17
N ALA A 113 33.79 -19.85 12.21
CA ALA A 113 35.15 -19.37 12.47
C ALA A 113 36.12 -19.55 11.28
N TYR A 114 36.06 -20.68 10.58
CA TYR A 114 36.90 -20.96 9.41
C TYR A 114 36.59 -20.01 8.24
N LYS A 115 35.31 -19.75 7.93
CA LYS A 115 34.92 -18.78 6.87
C LYS A 115 35.35 -17.36 7.22
N ARG A 116 35.36 -16.99 8.51
CA ARG A 116 35.83 -15.66 8.95
C ARG A 116 37.34 -15.48 8.76
N LEU A 117 38.13 -16.54 8.91
CA LEU A 117 39.58 -16.48 8.71
C LEU A 117 39.94 -16.24 7.23
N PHE A 118 39.26 -16.89 6.29
CA PHE A 118 39.57 -16.79 4.86
C PHE A 118 38.80 -15.71 4.10
N ALA A 119 37.55 -15.45 4.51
CA ALA A 119 36.60 -14.60 3.78
C ALA A 119 35.93 -13.56 4.69
N GLY A 120 36.51 -13.26 5.86
CA GLY A 120 36.06 -12.19 6.75
C GLY A 120 34.61 -12.31 7.25
N GLN A 121 34.19 -11.28 8.00
CA GLN A 121 32.80 -11.13 8.44
C GLN A 121 32.15 -9.98 7.63
N PRO A 122 31.05 -10.22 6.91
CA PRO A 122 30.31 -9.16 6.23
C PRO A 122 29.71 -8.18 7.25
N HIS A 123 29.57 -6.92 6.82
CA HIS A 123 28.94 -5.86 7.59
C HIS A 123 27.81 -5.23 6.78
N LEU A 124 26.84 -4.66 7.49
CA LEU A 124 25.77 -3.84 6.92
C LEU A 124 26.11 -2.37 7.11
N ALA A 125 25.59 -1.49 6.26
CA ALA A 125 25.63 -0.05 6.50
C ALA A 125 24.20 0.50 6.59
N TRP A 126 23.80 0.97 7.76
CA TRP A 126 22.58 1.73 7.94
C TRP A 126 22.86 3.21 7.66
N GLU A 127 22.16 3.81 6.71
CA GLU A 127 22.42 5.15 6.21
C GLU A 127 21.17 6.02 6.34
N TYR A 128 21.28 7.10 7.11
CA TYR A 128 20.34 8.21 7.05
C TYR A 128 20.89 9.22 6.06
N SER A 129 20.14 9.51 5.00
CA SER A 129 20.52 10.48 3.97
C SER A 129 19.49 11.59 3.88
N TRP A 130 19.95 12.83 3.93
CA TRP A 130 19.14 14.03 3.76
C TRP A 130 19.53 14.72 2.46
N ASP A 131 18.49 15.11 1.73
CA ASP A 131 18.53 16.07 0.63
C ASP A 131 17.72 17.31 1.02
N THR A 132 17.69 18.31 0.14
CA THR A 132 16.96 19.58 0.27
C THR A 132 15.52 19.40 0.72
N ALA A 133 14.84 18.35 0.23
CA ALA A 133 13.41 18.11 0.47
C ALA A 133 13.06 16.73 1.04
N SER A 134 14.02 15.80 1.14
CA SER A 134 13.72 14.42 1.53
C SER A 134 14.72 13.83 2.50
N VAL A 135 14.22 12.93 3.34
CA VAL A 135 14.99 12.08 4.25
C VAL A 135 14.73 10.64 3.84
N GLN A 136 15.81 9.91 3.59
CA GLN A 136 15.74 8.51 3.19
C GLN A 136 16.59 7.66 4.13
N ILE A 137 16.06 6.47 4.42
CA ILE A 137 16.72 5.46 5.25
C ILE A 137 17.10 4.32 4.31
N ARG A 138 18.40 4.02 4.26
CA ARG A 138 18.97 3.08 3.30
C ARG A 138 19.83 2.06 4.04
N ILE A 139 19.79 0.82 3.60
CA ILE A 139 20.63 -0.26 4.10
C ILE A 139 21.50 -0.76 2.94
N TRP A 140 22.80 -0.58 3.06
CA TRP A 140 23.75 -1.21 2.14
C TRP A 140 24.01 -2.65 2.57
N VAL A 141 23.82 -3.57 1.64
CA VAL A 141 23.97 -5.01 1.84
C VAL A 141 25.03 -5.55 0.89
N PRO A 142 26.10 -6.19 1.38
CA PRO A 142 27.12 -6.79 0.52
C PRO A 142 26.54 -7.97 -0.28
N GLY A 143 27.03 -8.18 -1.51
CA GLY A 143 26.55 -9.26 -2.41
C GLY A 143 26.75 -10.68 -1.86
N LEU A 144 27.59 -10.80 -0.83
CA LEU A 144 27.83 -12.02 -0.05
C LEU A 144 26.64 -12.47 0.83
N ILE A 145 25.62 -11.62 1.01
CA ILE A 145 24.38 -11.96 1.73
C ILE A 145 23.29 -12.29 0.69
N PRO A 146 22.54 -13.39 0.85
CA PRO A 146 21.44 -13.73 -0.07
C PRO A 146 20.41 -12.61 -0.22
N PRO A 147 19.88 -12.36 -1.44
CA PRO A 147 18.79 -11.41 -1.63
C PRO A 147 17.52 -11.82 -0.89
N GLY A 148 16.76 -10.86 -0.38
CA GLY A 148 15.51 -11.08 0.34
C GLY A 148 15.66 -11.33 1.84
N LEU A 149 16.85 -11.70 2.35
CA LEU A 149 17.04 -11.99 3.78
C LEU A 149 16.88 -10.72 4.62
N ILE A 150 17.51 -9.62 4.22
CA ILE A 150 17.47 -8.35 4.96
C ILE A 150 16.10 -7.69 4.80
N GLU A 151 15.54 -7.75 3.59
CA GLU A 151 14.21 -7.25 3.26
C GLU A 151 13.15 -7.89 4.17
N ARG A 152 13.15 -9.23 4.27
CA ARG A 152 12.24 -9.98 5.17
C ARG A 152 12.50 -9.69 6.64
N ALA A 153 13.75 -9.46 7.05
CA ALA A 153 14.05 -9.12 8.44
C ALA A 153 13.51 -7.72 8.81
N VAL A 154 13.59 -6.75 7.89
CA VAL A 154 13.01 -5.42 8.06
C VAL A 154 11.48 -5.49 8.09
N GLU A 155 10.87 -6.23 7.16
CA GLU A 155 9.41 -6.40 7.09
C GLU A 155 8.87 -7.24 8.25
N ALA A 156 9.67 -8.15 8.82
CA ALA A 156 9.27 -8.88 10.03
C ALA A 156 9.31 -8.00 11.28
N ALA A 157 10.33 -7.14 11.41
CA ALA A 157 10.42 -6.18 12.51
C ALA A 157 9.35 -5.08 12.40
N TRP A 158 9.09 -4.61 11.18
CA TRP A 158 8.06 -3.61 10.88
C TRP A 158 7.13 -4.13 9.77
N PRO A 159 6.02 -4.81 10.11
CA PRO A 159 5.08 -5.40 9.13
C PRO A 159 4.54 -4.41 8.09
N ALA A 160 4.42 -3.15 8.51
CA ALA A 160 3.94 -2.04 7.70
C ALA A 160 5.03 -1.33 6.87
N ALA A 161 6.30 -1.70 7.05
CA ALA A 161 7.40 -1.14 6.28
C ALA A 161 7.43 -1.71 4.86
N ARG A 162 7.93 -0.91 3.91
CA ARG A 162 8.17 -1.36 2.54
C ARG A 162 9.65 -1.22 2.20
N THR A 163 10.18 -2.21 1.49
CA THR A 163 11.58 -2.23 1.07
C THR A 163 11.68 -2.14 -0.45
N HIS A 164 12.56 -1.26 -0.94
CA HIS A 164 12.88 -1.16 -2.36
C HIS A 164 14.37 -1.45 -2.56
N THR A 165 14.68 -2.56 -3.22
CA THR A 165 16.05 -3.00 -3.46
C THR A 165 16.53 -2.57 -4.84
N ALA A 166 17.62 -1.80 -4.89
CA ALA A 166 18.30 -1.41 -6.11
C ALA A 166 19.75 -1.92 -6.13
N PRO A 167 20.34 -2.16 -7.31
CA PRO A 167 21.79 -2.37 -7.40
C PRO A 167 22.52 -1.15 -6.84
N ASN A 168 23.64 -1.35 -6.15
CA ASN A 168 24.43 -0.27 -5.55
C ASN A 168 25.22 0.51 -6.63
N SER A 169 24.49 1.24 -7.49
CA SER A 169 25.03 2.00 -8.63
C SER A 169 25.41 3.44 -8.27
N ALA A 170 24.74 4.05 -7.29
CA ALA A 170 24.97 5.43 -6.89
C ALA A 170 25.80 5.54 -5.59
N PRO A 171 26.82 6.41 -5.51
CA PRO A 171 27.50 6.71 -4.26
C PRO A 171 26.54 7.42 -3.28
N PRO A 172 26.74 7.29 -1.95
CA PRO A 172 25.86 7.91 -0.96
C PRO A 172 25.87 9.44 -1.00
N LEU A 173 26.90 10.05 -1.58
CA LEU A 173 27.03 11.49 -1.80
C LEU A 173 27.55 11.74 -3.22
N PRO A 174 27.19 12.88 -3.87
CA PRO A 174 27.64 13.18 -5.23
C PRO A 174 29.18 13.23 -5.35
N PRO A 175 29.75 12.80 -6.48
CA PRO A 175 31.19 12.88 -6.72
C PRO A 175 31.65 14.34 -6.93
N GLY A 176 32.86 14.66 -6.48
CA GLY A 176 33.46 16.00 -6.68
C GLY A 176 33.07 17.07 -5.65
N SER A 177 32.07 16.79 -4.80
CA SER A 177 31.54 17.75 -3.82
C SER A 177 32.57 18.20 -2.78
N VAL A 178 32.42 19.44 -2.31
CA VAL A 178 33.18 19.92 -1.15
C VAL A 178 32.55 19.34 0.11
N THR A 179 33.33 18.59 0.91
CA THR A 179 32.79 17.85 2.06
C THR A 179 33.38 18.27 3.40
N ALA A 180 32.58 18.16 4.46
CA ALA A 180 33.02 18.18 5.85
C ALA A 180 32.37 17.03 6.63
N GLY A 181 33.17 16.27 7.38
CA GLY A 181 32.67 15.09 8.09
C GLY A 181 33.64 14.53 9.10
N GLY A 182 33.21 13.51 9.83
CA GLY A 182 33.98 12.86 10.88
C GLY A 182 33.51 11.45 11.15
N ARG A 183 34.11 10.83 12.17
CA ARG A 183 33.67 9.57 12.74
C ARG A 183 33.42 9.75 14.23
N LEU A 184 32.46 9.04 14.79
CA LEU A 184 32.20 8.98 16.22
C LEU A 184 32.78 7.68 16.79
N ARG A 185 33.37 7.76 17.99
CA ARG A 185 33.99 6.63 18.70
C ARG A 185 33.65 6.67 20.17
N LEU A 186 33.55 5.52 20.82
CA LEU A 186 33.42 5.47 22.27
C LEU A 186 34.62 6.16 22.94
N ALA A 187 34.33 7.04 23.89
CA ALA A 187 35.35 7.77 24.64
C ALA A 187 35.95 6.93 25.78
N ARG A 188 35.14 6.04 26.36
CA ARG A 188 35.50 5.11 27.44
C ARG A 188 35.47 3.66 26.92
N PRO A 189 36.01 2.67 27.68
CA PRO A 189 36.07 1.29 27.21
C PRO A 189 34.71 0.68 26.81
N ASP A 190 34.72 -0.18 25.79
CA ASP A 190 33.52 -0.74 25.14
C ASP A 190 32.61 -1.60 26.04
N TRP A 191 33.06 -1.97 27.25
CA TRP A 191 32.21 -2.68 28.22
C TRP A 191 31.23 -1.75 28.93
N LEU A 192 31.47 -0.43 28.93
CA LEU A 192 30.53 0.56 29.48
C LEU A 192 29.43 0.88 28.47
N PRO A 193 28.15 0.92 28.89
CA PRO A 193 27.04 1.19 27.99
C PRO A 193 26.84 2.67 27.65
N LEU A 194 26.35 2.90 26.44
CA LEU A 194 25.66 4.12 26.00
C LEU A 194 24.24 4.12 26.56
N ARG A 195 23.63 5.31 26.61
CA ARG A 195 22.21 5.44 26.93
C ARG A 195 21.38 5.01 25.72
N ALA A 196 20.59 3.96 25.88
CA ALA A 196 19.72 3.43 24.84
C ALA A 196 18.21 3.61 25.14
N ASP A 197 17.84 3.84 26.40
CA ASP A 197 16.45 4.10 26.80
C ASP A 197 16.13 5.61 26.72
N HIS A 198 15.13 5.93 25.90
CA HIS A 198 14.71 7.30 25.58
C HIS A 198 13.17 7.38 25.51
N HIS A 199 12.57 8.30 26.25
CA HIS A 199 11.12 8.54 26.22
C HIS A 199 10.63 9.19 24.92
N VAL A 200 11.52 9.90 24.22
CA VAL A 200 11.26 10.58 22.94
C VAL A 200 12.28 10.08 21.93
N ASP A 201 11.93 10.08 20.64
CA ASP A 201 12.83 9.61 19.59
C ASP A 201 14.18 10.35 19.61
N PRO A 202 15.31 9.68 19.90
CA PRO A 202 16.60 10.32 19.87
C PRO A 202 17.02 10.75 18.44
N LEU A 203 16.39 10.21 17.38
CA LEU A 203 16.61 10.67 16.01
C LEU A 203 16.03 12.06 15.75
N ARG A 204 15.10 12.56 16.58
CA ARG A 204 14.53 13.90 16.40
C ARG A 204 15.61 14.99 16.43
N ALA A 205 16.60 14.86 17.31
CA ALA A 205 17.74 15.78 17.36
C ALA A 205 18.64 15.67 16.12
N LEU A 206 18.80 14.46 15.58
CA LEU A 206 19.58 14.21 14.37
C LEU A 206 18.89 14.79 13.14
N VAL A 207 17.60 14.54 12.99
CA VAL A 207 16.74 15.12 11.94
C VAL A 207 16.80 16.65 12.03
N GLY A 208 16.54 17.23 13.21
CA GLY A 208 16.60 18.67 13.40
C GLY A 208 17.95 19.29 13.02
N ALA A 209 19.07 18.62 13.34
CA ALA A 209 20.41 19.07 12.97
C ALA A 209 20.71 18.96 11.46
N ALA A 210 20.02 18.08 10.74
CA ALA A 210 20.17 17.84 9.32
C ALA A 210 19.06 18.46 8.45
N SER A 211 18.04 19.07 9.06
CA SER A 211 16.96 19.80 8.38
C SER A 211 17.42 21.15 7.83
N GLY A 212 16.70 21.68 6.82
CA GLY A 212 16.98 23.01 6.26
C GLY A 212 18.29 23.09 5.46
N LEU A 213 18.61 22.03 4.71
CA LEU A 213 19.72 22.05 3.76
C LEU A 213 19.36 22.90 2.54
N PRO A 214 20.18 23.90 2.16
CA PRO A 214 20.03 24.61 0.90
C PRO A 214 20.08 23.66 -0.30
N PRO A 215 19.50 24.07 -1.45
CA PRO A 215 19.62 23.34 -2.70
C PRO A 215 21.08 22.96 -3.01
N GLY A 216 21.32 21.69 -3.34
CA GLY A 216 22.65 21.16 -3.66
C GLY A 216 23.53 20.86 -2.44
N GLN A 217 22.97 20.85 -1.22
CA GLN A 217 23.63 20.30 -0.03
C GLN A 217 23.00 18.97 0.38
N HIS A 218 23.85 18.02 0.74
CA HIS A 218 23.45 16.69 1.17
C HIS A 218 24.13 16.34 2.49
N ALA A 219 23.43 15.62 3.36
CA ALA A 219 24.00 15.07 4.59
C ALA A 219 23.79 13.56 4.63
N VAL A 220 24.80 12.82 5.09
CA VAL A 220 24.70 11.38 5.29
C VAL A 220 25.32 11.00 6.63
N VAL A 221 24.60 10.19 7.39
CA VAL A 221 25.07 9.52 8.59
C VAL A 221 25.04 8.03 8.33
N GLN A 222 26.19 7.37 8.46
CA GLN A 222 26.40 5.98 8.10
C GLN A 222 26.87 5.19 9.33
N ILE A 223 26.11 4.17 9.70
CA ILE A 223 26.38 3.27 10.81
C ILE A 223 26.74 1.91 10.21
N LEU A 224 28.02 1.57 10.25
CA LEU A 224 28.54 0.28 9.79
C LEU A 224 28.48 -0.71 10.95
N ALA A 225 27.83 -1.84 10.78
CA ALA A 225 27.65 -2.84 11.83
C ALA A 225 27.94 -4.26 11.33
N ARG A 226 28.68 -5.05 12.12
CA ARG A 226 28.83 -6.50 11.91
C ARG A 226 28.74 -7.31 13.20
N PRO A 227 28.22 -8.55 13.15
CA PRO A 227 28.22 -9.42 14.32
C PRO A 227 29.65 -9.64 14.84
N ALA A 228 29.85 -9.47 16.15
CA ALA A 228 31.16 -9.63 16.79
C ALA A 228 31.25 -10.96 17.57
N THR A 229 32.40 -11.63 17.49
CA THR A 229 32.69 -12.83 18.29
C THR A 229 34.17 -12.94 18.70
N GLY A 230 34.46 -13.83 19.66
CA GLY A 230 35.81 -14.28 19.99
C GLY A 230 36.49 -13.55 21.14
N ARG A 231 37.83 -13.43 21.06
CA ARG A 231 38.73 -12.97 22.15
C ARG A 231 38.38 -11.59 22.74
N ARG A 232 37.74 -10.71 21.98
CA ARG A 232 37.34 -9.37 22.46
C ARG A 232 36.10 -9.40 23.34
N LEU A 233 35.12 -10.25 23.01
CA LEU A 233 33.96 -10.49 23.86
C LEU A 233 34.43 -11.12 25.20
N ALA A 234 35.32 -12.11 25.12
CA ALA A 234 35.94 -12.72 26.29
C ALA A 234 36.78 -11.74 27.14
N LYS A 235 37.33 -10.67 26.54
CA LYS A 235 38.02 -9.60 27.30
C LYS A 235 37.00 -8.70 28.02
N ALA A 236 35.88 -8.39 27.38
CA ALA A 236 34.80 -7.62 28.01
C ALA A 236 34.14 -8.40 29.15
N HIS A 237 33.86 -9.70 28.95
CA HIS A 237 33.35 -10.59 30.01
C HIS A 237 34.33 -10.74 31.17
N ARG A 238 35.63 -10.88 30.89
CA ARG A 238 36.66 -10.91 31.95
C ARG A 238 36.78 -9.58 32.70
N ALA A 239 36.60 -8.43 32.03
CA ALA A 239 36.59 -7.13 32.68
C ALA A 239 35.35 -6.99 33.60
N ALA A 240 34.18 -7.43 33.15
CA ALA A 240 32.96 -7.48 33.98
C ALA A 240 33.12 -8.41 35.19
N ALA A 241 33.73 -9.59 35.00
CA ALA A 241 34.02 -10.54 36.07
C ALA A 241 35.05 -10.00 37.09
N ALA A 242 36.08 -9.28 36.63
CA ALA A 242 37.08 -8.66 37.50
C ALA A 242 36.48 -7.51 38.35
N LEU A 243 35.51 -6.77 37.80
CA LEU A 243 34.77 -5.74 38.54
C LEU A 243 33.84 -6.33 39.61
N ARG A 244 33.31 -7.54 39.39
CA ARG A 244 32.52 -8.32 40.38
C ARG A 244 33.37 -8.77 41.58
N SER A 245 34.68 -8.98 41.39
CA SER A 245 35.57 -9.55 42.40
C SER A 245 36.45 -8.53 43.13
N GLY A 246 36.19 -7.22 43.01
CA GLY A 246 37.01 -6.22 43.70
C GLY A 246 38.25 -5.72 42.95
N GLY A 247 38.51 -6.21 41.74
CA GLY A 247 39.78 -6.00 41.05
C GLY A 247 39.84 -4.69 40.26
N VAL A 248 40.80 -3.83 40.57
CA VAL A 248 41.18 -2.69 39.73
C VAL A 248 41.83 -3.22 38.45
N THR A 249 41.14 -3.11 37.31
CA THR A 249 41.74 -3.43 35.99
C THR A 249 42.67 -2.30 35.53
N SER A 250 43.93 -2.32 35.95
CA SER A 250 44.97 -1.42 35.44
C SER A 250 45.39 -1.83 34.01
N GLY A 251 44.69 -1.29 33.01
CA GLY A 251 44.92 -1.54 31.59
C GLY A 251 46.11 -0.79 30.97
N ARG A 252 47.31 -0.83 31.57
CA ARG A 252 48.55 -0.32 30.94
C ARG A 252 49.73 -1.29 31.14
N PRO A 253 50.29 -1.89 30.08
CA PRO A 253 51.45 -2.80 30.20
C PRO A 253 52.75 -2.09 30.62
N TRP A 254 52.80 -0.75 30.58
CA TRP A 254 53.96 0.05 30.94
C TRP A 254 54.17 0.24 32.45
N GLY A 255 53.15 0.00 33.28
CA GLY A 255 53.28 0.14 34.74
C GLY A 255 54.20 -0.91 35.36
N ARG A 256 54.16 -2.15 34.86
CA ARG A 256 55.02 -3.26 35.33
C ARG A 256 56.50 -3.08 34.97
N LEU A 257 56.79 -2.26 33.96
CA LEU A 257 58.17 -1.93 33.58
C LEU A 257 58.74 -0.82 34.48
N PHE A 258 57.90 0.13 34.90
CA PHE A 258 58.28 1.16 35.89
C PHE A 258 58.45 0.59 37.30
N ASP A 259 57.63 -0.40 37.68
CA ASP A 259 57.79 -1.12 38.95
C ASP A 259 59.07 -1.99 38.99
N LEU A 260 59.69 -2.27 37.84
CA LEU A 260 60.98 -2.99 37.76
C LEU A 260 62.20 -2.06 37.93
N ILE A 261 62.01 -0.75 37.81
CA ILE A 261 63.09 0.25 37.78
C ILE A 261 63.09 1.13 39.06
N THR A 262 62.05 1.06 39.89
CA THR A 262 61.98 1.81 41.16
C THR A 262 61.49 0.93 42.30
N PRO A 263 62.32 0.64 43.33
CA PRO A 263 61.87 -0.05 44.52
C PRO A 263 61.11 0.95 45.40
N THR A 264 59.78 0.83 45.50
CA THR A 264 59.00 1.48 46.55
C THR A 264 58.17 0.46 47.32
N PRO A 265 57.99 0.61 48.65
CA PRO A 265 57.37 -0.41 49.47
C PRO A 265 55.84 -0.38 49.34
N ASN A 266 55.27 -1.53 48.96
CA ASN A 266 53.96 -2.06 49.35
C ASN A 266 52.86 -1.04 49.74
N ARG A 267 52.07 -0.59 48.75
CA ARG A 267 50.70 -0.12 49.02
C ARG A 267 49.77 -1.33 49.14
N ARG A 268 49.28 -1.58 50.36
CA ARG A 268 48.22 -2.56 50.66
C ARG A 268 47.03 -2.36 49.72
N ALA A 269 46.55 -3.46 49.14
CA ALA A 269 45.31 -3.49 48.36
C ALA A 269 44.11 -3.11 49.26
N PRO A 270 43.11 -2.35 48.76
CA PRO A 270 41.91 -2.09 49.53
C PRO A 270 41.12 -3.39 49.72
N SER A 271 40.65 -3.63 50.94
CA SER A 271 39.79 -4.77 51.30
C SER A 271 38.40 -4.66 50.65
N ALA A 272 37.77 -5.83 50.47
CA ALA A 272 36.48 -6.02 49.81
C ALA A 272 35.26 -5.33 50.49
N SER A 273 35.44 -4.56 51.56
CA SER A 273 34.34 -3.86 52.27
C SER A 273 33.90 -2.55 51.62
N GLY A 274 34.63 -2.04 50.61
CA GLY A 274 34.28 -0.78 49.91
C GLY A 274 33.14 -0.90 48.88
N TYR A 275 32.65 -2.11 48.58
CA TYR A 275 31.57 -2.32 47.61
C TYR A 275 30.17 -2.01 48.16
N ALA A 276 30.01 -2.04 49.48
CA ALA A 276 28.72 -1.82 50.14
C ALA A 276 28.37 -0.32 50.36
N LEU A 277 29.30 0.61 50.12
CA LEU A 277 29.15 2.02 50.52
C LEU A 277 28.86 3.01 49.37
N HIS A 278 28.74 2.56 48.10
CA HIS A 278 28.49 3.45 46.96
C HIS A 278 27.40 2.91 46.01
N PRO A 279 26.14 3.36 46.13
CA PRO A 279 25.02 2.94 45.27
C PRO A 279 25.30 3.14 43.76
N GLU A 280 26.03 4.19 43.40
CA GLU A 280 26.35 4.53 42.00
C GLU A 280 27.19 3.45 41.30
N ARG A 281 28.11 2.80 42.03
CA ARG A 281 28.97 1.73 41.48
C ARG A 281 28.19 0.43 41.27
N ALA A 282 27.16 0.17 42.08
CA ALA A 282 26.28 -0.98 41.90
C ALA A 282 25.44 -0.85 40.62
N GLY A 283 24.96 0.37 40.32
CA GLY A 283 24.25 0.65 39.07
C GLY A 283 25.13 0.49 37.83
N GLU A 284 26.35 1.00 37.87
CA GLU A 284 27.32 0.84 36.77
C GLU A 284 27.66 -0.63 36.50
N VAL A 285 27.92 -1.43 37.56
CA VAL A 285 28.19 -2.87 37.42
C VAL A 285 26.99 -3.61 36.83
N ARG A 286 25.76 -3.29 37.26
CA ARG A 286 24.54 -3.88 36.70
C ARG A 286 24.41 -3.58 35.21
N ALA A 287 24.60 -2.32 34.81
CA ALA A 287 24.51 -1.90 33.41
C ALA A 287 25.59 -2.57 32.53
N ILE A 288 26.80 -2.78 33.05
CA ILE A 288 27.86 -3.54 32.36
C ILE A 288 27.44 -5.01 32.16
N LEU A 289 26.85 -5.64 33.18
CA LEU A 289 26.40 -7.04 33.13
C LEU A 289 25.24 -7.21 32.15
N GLU A 290 24.24 -6.33 32.19
CA GLU A 290 23.12 -6.31 31.23
C GLU A 290 23.65 -6.22 29.79
N LYS A 291 24.54 -5.25 29.52
CA LYS A 291 25.22 -5.12 28.22
C LYS A 291 25.99 -6.41 27.86
N ALA A 292 26.58 -7.12 28.82
CA ALA A 292 27.39 -8.32 28.60
C ALA A 292 26.57 -9.58 28.26
N HIS A 293 25.31 -9.65 28.70
CA HIS A 293 24.38 -10.72 28.36
C HIS A 293 23.81 -10.58 26.94
N GLU A 294 23.76 -9.35 26.42
CA GLU A 294 23.36 -9.11 25.04
C GLU A 294 24.45 -9.50 24.02
N PRO A 295 24.04 -10.02 22.85
CA PRO A 295 24.95 -10.19 21.73
C PRO A 295 25.61 -8.87 21.30
N ARG A 296 26.83 -8.96 20.76
CA ARG A 296 27.62 -7.76 20.43
C ARG A 296 27.78 -7.55 18.93
N TRP A 297 27.71 -6.29 18.55
CA TRP A 297 28.01 -5.79 17.22
C TRP A 297 29.27 -4.94 17.28
N GLU A 298 30.19 -5.14 16.34
CA GLU A 298 31.24 -4.17 16.10
C GLU A 298 30.63 -3.08 15.22
N THR A 299 30.74 -1.82 15.65
CA THR A 299 30.04 -0.68 15.04
C THR A 299 31.01 0.47 14.76
N VAL A 300 30.79 1.19 13.65
CA VAL A 300 31.48 2.44 13.33
C VAL A 300 30.47 3.45 12.81
N VAL A 301 30.44 4.63 13.41
CA VAL A 301 29.54 5.71 12.99
C VAL A 301 30.33 6.79 12.25
N HIS A 302 29.93 7.05 11.01
CA HIS A 302 30.46 8.10 10.15
C HIS A 302 29.37 9.14 9.87
N TYR A 303 29.76 10.39 9.69
CA TYR A 303 28.86 11.43 9.24
C TYR A 303 29.59 12.39 8.30
N CYS A 304 28.89 12.88 7.28
CA CYS A 304 29.45 13.76 6.27
C CYS A 304 28.37 14.67 5.69
N LEU A 305 28.70 15.95 5.51
CA LEU A 305 27.96 16.85 4.65
C LEU A 305 28.76 17.12 3.37
N ALA A 306 28.03 17.29 2.27
CA ALA A 306 28.56 17.62 0.96
C ALA A 306 27.78 18.78 0.36
N THR A 307 28.42 19.54 -0.52
CA THR A 307 27.78 20.54 -1.37
C THR A 307 28.28 20.39 -2.79
N ASP A 308 27.39 20.55 -3.76
CA ASP A 308 27.70 20.35 -5.16
C ASP A 308 28.70 21.35 -5.71
N SER A 309 29.55 20.85 -6.60
CA SER A 309 30.69 21.56 -7.16
C SER A 309 30.30 22.81 -7.96
N GLY A 310 29.07 22.84 -8.51
CA GLY A 310 28.55 23.96 -9.32
C GLY A 310 28.30 25.25 -8.54
N GLN A 311 28.17 25.18 -7.20
CA GLN A 311 27.98 26.36 -6.34
C GLN A 311 29.29 26.94 -5.79
N VAL A 312 30.43 26.41 -6.22
CA VAL A 312 31.75 26.73 -5.65
C VAL A 312 32.65 27.33 -6.73
N THR A 313 32.74 28.66 -6.79
CA THR A 313 33.73 29.34 -7.63
C THR A 313 35.14 29.02 -7.15
N THR A 314 35.96 28.49 -8.06
CA THR A 314 37.38 28.31 -7.79
C THR A 314 38.07 29.61 -8.17
N THR A 315 38.42 30.44 -7.20
CA THR A 315 39.19 31.66 -7.44
C THR A 315 40.58 31.27 -7.96
N VAL A 316 40.73 31.17 -9.28
CA VAL A 316 42.02 31.31 -9.97
C VAL A 316 41.96 32.69 -10.59
N ALA A 317 42.63 33.64 -9.95
CA ALA A 317 42.73 35.00 -10.46
C ALA A 317 43.51 34.99 -11.77
N ARG A 318 42.88 35.49 -12.84
CA ARG A 318 43.58 36.14 -13.95
C ARG A 318 42.69 37.28 -14.45
N PRO A 319 43.02 38.56 -14.19
CA PRO A 319 42.23 39.65 -14.71
C PRO A 319 42.65 39.88 -16.17
N ARG A 320 41.67 39.85 -17.08
CA ARG A 320 41.79 40.57 -18.34
C ARG A 320 40.38 40.97 -18.81
N ASN A 321 40.12 42.26 -18.61
CA ASN A 321 39.09 43.11 -19.21
C ASN A 321 37.61 42.77 -18.98
N GLY A 322 36.97 43.62 -18.17
CA GLY A 322 35.74 44.33 -18.53
C GLY A 322 34.47 43.50 -18.78
N THR A 323 33.70 43.25 -17.72
CA THR A 323 32.24 43.50 -17.57
C THR A 323 31.72 42.68 -16.38
N ALA A 324 31.30 43.39 -15.33
CA ALA A 324 30.85 42.77 -14.09
C ALA A 324 29.43 42.22 -14.25
N THR A 325 29.31 40.90 -14.39
CA THR A 325 28.10 40.17 -13.98
C THR A 325 28.32 39.66 -12.57
N CYS A 326 27.47 40.12 -11.65
CA CYS A 326 27.47 39.72 -10.24
C CYS A 326 27.02 38.25 -10.11
N HIS A 327 27.99 37.32 -10.14
CA HIS A 327 27.81 35.97 -9.64
C HIS A 327 28.23 35.92 -8.16
N ASP A 328 27.24 35.73 -7.27
CA ASP A 328 27.42 35.51 -5.82
C ASP A 328 28.07 34.13 -5.56
N GLY A 329 29.36 34.03 -5.85
CA GLY A 329 30.15 32.80 -5.68
C GLY A 329 30.91 32.79 -4.35
N ARG A 330 30.47 31.99 -3.38
CA ARG A 330 31.18 31.81 -2.10
C ARG A 330 32.52 31.09 -2.27
N SER A 331 33.59 31.60 -1.64
CA SER A 331 34.91 30.95 -1.62
C SER A 331 34.87 29.54 -1.00
N LYS A 332 35.65 28.59 -1.55
CA LYS A 332 35.84 27.20 -1.05
C LYS A 332 36.06 27.11 0.47
N THR A 333 36.76 28.08 1.05
CA THR A 333 37.07 28.11 2.48
C THR A 333 35.84 28.47 3.32
N GLN A 334 35.03 29.42 2.86
CA GLN A 334 33.80 29.84 3.52
C GLN A 334 32.75 28.72 3.50
N VAL A 335 32.59 28.07 2.34
CA VAL A 335 31.73 26.89 2.16
C VAL A 335 32.15 25.75 3.11
N ARG A 336 33.46 25.47 3.21
CA ARG A 336 33.97 24.46 4.16
C ARG A 336 33.72 24.82 5.62
N ARG A 337 33.80 26.10 6.01
CA ARG A 337 33.49 26.55 7.38
C ARG A 337 32.01 26.35 7.70
N ALA A 338 31.10 26.74 6.79
CA ALA A 338 29.67 26.53 6.94
C ALA A 338 29.31 25.04 7.08
N LEU A 339 29.85 24.19 6.19
CA LEU A 339 29.66 22.74 6.27
C LEU A 339 30.22 22.14 7.58
N ARG A 340 31.32 22.68 8.12
CA ARG A 340 31.87 22.22 9.40
C ARG A 340 30.98 22.57 10.59
N GLY A 341 30.33 23.74 10.58
CA GLY A 341 29.38 24.14 11.62
C GLY A 341 28.18 23.19 11.66
N ARG A 342 27.59 22.88 10.51
CA ARG A 342 26.49 21.91 10.40
C ARG A 342 26.94 20.47 10.71
N ALA A 343 28.13 20.07 10.25
CA ALA A 343 28.73 18.78 10.64
C ALA A 343 28.95 18.67 12.15
N HIS A 344 29.16 19.81 12.84
CA HIS A 344 29.23 19.81 14.29
C HIS A 344 27.86 19.60 14.92
N ALA A 345 26.81 20.27 14.43
CA ALA A 345 25.44 20.06 14.90
C ALA A 345 25.00 18.58 14.79
N ILE A 346 25.23 17.93 13.65
CA ILE A 346 24.95 16.49 13.46
C ILE A 346 25.71 15.63 14.49
N ALA A 347 26.98 15.93 14.73
CA ALA A 347 27.76 15.19 15.71
C ALA A 347 27.30 15.44 17.15
N SER A 348 26.85 16.66 17.46
CA SER A 348 26.33 17.04 18.77
C SER A 348 24.97 16.40 19.07
N ALA A 349 24.15 16.09 18.07
CA ALA A 349 22.91 15.33 18.25
C ALA A 349 23.14 13.96 18.92
N TYR A 350 24.32 13.35 18.70
CA TYR A 350 24.69 12.09 19.34
C TYR A 350 25.07 12.23 20.84
N ALA A 351 25.10 13.44 21.40
CA ALA A 351 25.30 13.63 22.83
C ALA A 351 24.14 13.05 23.66
N LEU A 352 22.93 12.91 23.09
CA LEU A 352 21.78 12.29 23.74
C LEU A 352 22.03 10.84 24.17
N TYR A 353 22.88 10.11 23.46
CA TYR A 353 23.25 8.72 23.79
C TYR A 353 24.29 8.63 24.92
N SER A 354 24.65 9.75 25.55
CA SER A 354 25.60 9.76 26.66
C SER A 354 24.97 9.14 27.91
N GLY A 355 25.65 8.14 28.46
CA GLY A 355 25.35 7.51 29.75
C GLY A 355 26.65 7.24 30.49
N TYR A 356 26.90 5.99 30.88
CA TYR A 356 28.20 5.57 31.43
C TYR A 356 29.35 5.70 30.41
N ASN A 357 29.02 5.65 29.11
CA ASN A 357 29.91 5.96 27.99
C ASN A 357 29.30 7.06 27.10
N TYR A 358 30.10 7.65 26.21
CA TYR A 358 29.66 8.69 25.28
C TYR A 358 30.48 8.66 23.98
N LEU A 359 29.91 9.26 22.93
CA LEU A 359 30.52 9.29 21.60
C LEU A 359 31.39 10.54 21.40
N ARG A 360 32.69 10.33 21.16
CA ARG A 360 33.67 11.38 20.86
C ARG A 360 33.91 11.50 19.36
N ARG A 361 33.97 12.75 18.88
CA ARG A 361 34.29 13.07 17.49
C ARG A 361 35.77 12.88 17.17
N HIS A 362 36.04 12.21 16.04
CA HIS A 362 37.35 12.16 15.40
C HIS A 362 37.27 12.65 13.95
N ARG A 363 38.28 13.42 13.55
CA ARG A 363 38.35 14.00 12.20
C ARG A 363 38.70 12.94 11.17
N LEU A 364 37.96 12.92 10.06
CA LEU A 364 38.31 12.14 8.87
C LEU A 364 39.07 13.02 7.88
N ARG A 365 40.21 12.53 7.35
CA ARG A 365 41.00 13.26 6.35
C ARG A 365 40.30 13.32 4.98
N ARG A 366 39.63 12.23 4.58
CA ARG A 366 38.91 12.10 3.30
C ARG A 366 37.53 11.48 3.51
N PRO A 367 36.55 12.25 4.05
CA PRO A 367 35.26 11.71 4.46
C PRO A 367 34.47 11.11 3.28
N LEU A 368 34.41 11.79 2.12
CA LEU A 368 33.72 11.30 0.93
C LEU A 368 34.21 9.90 0.49
N THR A 369 35.53 9.70 0.41
CA THR A 369 36.09 8.40 0.02
C THR A 369 35.84 7.31 1.07
N THR A 370 35.80 7.66 2.35
CA THR A 370 35.53 6.70 3.43
C THR A 370 34.09 6.22 3.38
N LEU A 371 33.12 7.14 3.27
CA LEU A 371 31.70 6.79 3.18
C LEU A 371 31.40 6.01 1.91
N ARG A 372 31.95 6.42 0.75
CA ARG A 372 31.75 5.73 -0.53
C ARG A 372 32.31 4.31 -0.53
N ARG A 373 33.46 4.08 0.12
CA ARG A 373 34.07 2.74 0.20
C ARG A 373 33.35 1.83 1.19
N ARG A 374 32.63 2.38 2.17
CA ARG A 374 31.95 1.64 3.25
C ARG A 374 32.88 0.64 3.96
N TRP A 375 34.19 0.91 4.00
CA TRP A 375 35.16 -0.02 4.59
C TRP A 375 35.10 0.02 6.10
N MET A 376 34.79 -1.13 6.69
CA MET A 376 34.81 -1.28 8.13
C MET A 376 36.21 -1.64 8.62
N THR A 377 36.79 -0.76 9.46
CA THR A 377 38.04 -1.01 10.17
C THR A 377 37.74 -1.60 11.57
N ARG A 378 38.64 -1.46 12.54
CA ARG A 378 38.38 -1.85 13.94
C ARG A 378 37.28 -0.93 14.50
N GLY A 379 36.10 -1.45 14.81
CA GLY A 379 34.97 -0.72 15.38
C GLY A 379 34.92 -0.78 16.92
N ASP A 380 33.88 -0.18 17.48
CA ASP A 380 33.56 -0.21 18.91
C ASP A 380 32.51 -1.29 19.17
N LEU A 381 32.53 -1.95 20.33
CA LEU A 381 31.56 -3.01 20.65
C LEU A 381 30.29 -2.45 21.30
N LEU A 382 29.19 -2.49 20.54
CA LEU A 382 27.85 -2.12 21.01
C LEU A 382 27.01 -3.37 21.26
N SER A 383 26.07 -3.30 22.20
CA SER A 383 25.01 -4.28 22.37
C SER A 383 23.92 -4.10 21.32
N VAL A 384 22.97 -5.04 21.25
CA VAL A 384 21.83 -4.93 20.32
C VAL A 384 21.00 -3.70 20.67
N THR A 385 20.71 -3.49 21.96
CA THR A 385 19.92 -2.35 22.44
C THR A 385 20.58 -1.00 22.12
N GLU A 386 21.91 -0.90 22.27
CA GLU A 386 22.64 0.32 21.90
C GLU A 386 22.69 0.55 20.39
N LEU A 387 22.85 -0.50 19.59
CA LEU A 387 22.84 -0.39 18.14
C LEU A 387 21.44 -0.03 17.61
N ALA A 388 20.40 -0.65 18.17
CA ALA A 388 19.00 -0.35 17.85
C ALA A 388 18.67 1.11 18.12
N ALA A 389 19.13 1.68 19.24
CA ALA A 389 18.93 3.09 19.54
C ALA A 389 19.62 4.04 18.54
N LEU A 390 20.73 3.63 17.91
CA LEU A 390 21.43 4.44 16.92
C LEU A 390 20.88 4.24 15.49
N ALA A 391 20.39 3.03 15.19
CA ALA A 391 20.00 2.57 13.86
C ALA A 391 18.58 1.96 13.89
N HIS A 392 17.57 2.83 13.88
CA HIS A 392 16.15 2.49 13.84
C HIS A 392 15.38 3.37 12.85
N LEU A 393 14.13 2.99 12.57
CA LEU A 393 13.19 3.87 11.87
C LEU A 393 12.67 4.93 12.85
N PRO A 394 12.54 6.21 12.44
CA PRO A 394 12.01 7.24 13.31
C PRO A 394 10.56 6.92 13.71
N TRP A 395 10.32 6.90 15.01
CA TRP A 395 8.98 6.64 15.56
C TRP A 395 8.19 7.92 15.82
N ASP A 396 8.81 9.09 15.67
CA ASP A 396 8.09 10.36 15.60
C ASP A 396 7.33 10.44 14.25
N PRO A 397 5.98 10.57 14.25
CA PRO A 397 5.20 10.68 13.02
C PRO A 397 5.52 11.97 12.23
N ALA A 398 5.99 13.02 12.89
CA ALA A 398 6.13 14.36 12.32
C ALA A 398 7.50 14.67 11.70
N VAL A 399 8.33 13.66 11.40
CA VAL A 399 9.63 13.85 10.75
C VAL A 399 9.46 14.45 9.33
N PRO A 400 9.87 15.70 9.08
CA PRO A 400 9.67 16.34 7.79
C PRO A 400 10.51 15.67 6.69
N GLY A 401 9.91 15.47 5.51
CA GLY A 401 10.59 14.94 4.33
C GLY A 401 10.88 13.43 4.36
N LEU A 402 10.54 12.71 5.44
CA LEU A 402 10.68 11.25 5.50
C LEU A 402 9.65 10.57 4.59
N SER A 403 10.12 9.77 3.64
CA SER A 403 9.22 8.93 2.83
C SER A 403 8.64 7.80 3.68
N ARG A 404 7.33 7.85 3.92
CA ARG A 404 6.60 6.78 4.61
C ARG A 404 5.98 5.79 3.63
N ALA A 405 5.74 4.57 4.09
CA ALA A 405 4.92 3.61 3.39
C ALA A 405 3.47 4.12 3.33
N GLY A 406 2.78 3.85 2.23
CA GLY A 406 1.33 4.06 2.13
C GLY A 406 0.58 2.99 2.90
N ALA A 407 -0.60 2.60 2.43
CA ALA A 407 -1.35 1.51 3.06
C ALA A 407 -0.55 0.22 3.21
N ASN A 408 -0.74 -0.43 4.35
CA ASN A 408 -0.36 -1.81 4.56
C ASN A 408 -0.98 -2.70 3.49
N ALA A 409 -0.18 -3.62 2.96
CA ALA A 409 -0.65 -4.67 2.06
C ALA A 409 -0.59 -5.99 2.81
N VAL A 410 -1.74 -6.66 2.84
CA VAL A 410 -2.04 -7.81 3.67
C VAL A 410 -2.41 -8.98 2.75
N PRO A 411 -1.78 -10.16 2.90
CA PRO A 411 -2.02 -11.28 2.00
C PRO A 411 -3.44 -11.86 2.18
N PRO A 412 -4.09 -12.30 1.09
CA PRO A 412 -5.40 -12.94 1.18
C PRO A 412 -5.32 -14.31 1.89
N PRO A 413 -6.29 -14.65 2.76
CA PRO A 413 -6.40 -15.99 3.35
C PRO A 413 -6.39 -17.10 2.30
N PRO A 414 -5.79 -18.28 2.56
CA PRO A 414 -5.54 -19.30 1.54
C PRO A 414 -6.82 -19.84 0.88
N PHE A 415 -7.96 -19.80 1.57
CA PHE A 415 -9.26 -20.27 1.10
C PHE A 415 -10.04 -19.23 0.27
N ILE A 416 -9.51 -18.01 0.07
CA ILE A 416 -10.11 -17.05 -0.87
C ILE A 416 -10.07 -17.64 -2.28
N HIS A 417 -11.23 -17.68 -2.94
CA HIS A 417 -11.40 -18.26 -4.27
C HIS A 417 -10.48 -17.61 -5.31
N SER A 418 -10.15 -18.39 -6.34
CA SER A 418 -9.59 -17.89 -7.60
C SER A 418 -10.70 -17.72 -8.64
N PRO A 419 -10.53 -16.84 -9.65
CA PRO A 419 -11.53 -16.60 -10.67
C PRO A 419 -11.92 -17.88 -11.42
N GLY A 420 -13.21 -18.04 -11.70
CA GLY A 420 -13.75 -19.20 -12.40
C GLY A 420 -15.26 -19.08 -12.64
N PRO A 421 -15.92 -20.13 -13.15
CA PRO A 421 -17.36 -20.11 -13.41
C PRO A 421 -18.19 -19.73 -12.17
N ASP A 422 -17.83 -20.25 -10.99
CA ASP A 422 -18.55 -20.02 -9.73
C ASP A 422 -17.94 -18.91 -8.85
N ALA A 423 -16.99 -18.13 -9.37
CA ALA A 423 -16.32 -17.07 -8.61
C ALA A 423 -16.00 -15.84 -9.47
N LYS A 424 -16.51 -14.67 -9.04
CA LYS A 424 -16.36 -13.38 -9.72
C LYS A 424 -14.99 -12.77 -9.42
N PRO A 425 -14.19 -12.38 -10.43
CA PRO A 425 -12.87 -11.80 -10.21
C PRO A 425 -12.96 -10.47 -9.45
N LEU A 426 -12.07 -10.29 -8.47
CA LEU A 426 -11.88 -9.01 -7.76
C LEU A 426 -10.57 -8.33 -8.14
N GLY A 427 -9.50 -9.11 -8.35
CA GLY A 427 -8.19 -8.60 -8.72
C GLY A 427 -7.06 -9.58 -8.43
N VAL A 428 -5.88 -9.05 -8.16
CA VAL A 428 -4.67 -9.82 -7.85
C VAL A 428 -4.12 -9.38 -6.50
N ALA A 429 -3.78 -10.35 -5.66
CA ALA A 429 -3.12 -10.12 -4.38
C ALA A 429 -1.80 -9.36 -4.56
N ASP A 430 -1.58 -8.34 -3.74
CA ASP A 430 -0.40 -7.47 -3.76
C ASP A 430 0.57 -7.73 -2.60
N ALA A 431 0.17 -8.59 -1.67
CA ALA A 431 0.99 -9.07 -0.57
C ALA A 431 1.08 -10.61 -0.56
N GLY A 432 2.21 -11.14 -0.12
CA GLY A 432 2.50 -12.57 -0.12
C GLY A 432 2.69 -13.13 -1.54
N THR A 433 2.18 -14.34 -1.78
CA THR A 433 2.23 -14.94 -3.12
C THR A 433 1.22 -14.25 -4.03
N ARG A 434 1.73 -13.58 -5.08
CA ARG A 434 0.90 -12.91 -6.08
C ARG A 434 -0.02 -13.93 -6.77
N ARG A 435 -1.33 -13.82 -6.52
CA ARG A 435 -2.35 -14.71 -7.10
C ARG A 435 -3.65 -13.97 -7.39
N PRO A 436 -4.43 -14.41 -8.38
CA PRO A 436 -5.78 -13.91 -8.60
C PRO A 436 -6.70 -14.24 -7.42
N VAL A 437 -7.56 -13.28 -7.06
CA VAL A 437 -8.57 -13.40 -6.01
C VAL A 437 -9.97 -13.11 -6.56
N ALA A 438 -10.96 -13.85 -6.07
CA ALA A 438 -12.33 -13.79 -6.52
C ALA A 438 -13.32 -13.97 -5.36
N LEU A 439 -14.55 -13.51 -5.58
CA LEU A 439 -15.69 -13.69 -4.70
C LEU A 439 -16.56 -14.84 -5.20
N GLY A 440 -16.78 -15.86 -4.39
CA GLY A 440 -17.70 -16.96 -4.72
C GLY A 440 -19.11 -16.43 -5.02
N VAL A 441 -19.78 -16.99 -6.04
CA VAL A 441 -21.13 -16.55 -6.44
C VAL A 441 -22.13 -16.75 -5.28
N ALA A 442 -22.02 -17.86 -4.56
CA ALA A 442 -22.84 -18.13 -3.39
C ALA A 442 -22.58 -17.13 -2.25
N ASP A 443 -21.32 -16.76 -2.02
CA ASP A 443 -20.93 -15.78 -0.99
C ASP A 443 -21.34 -14.35 -1.37
N GLY A 444 -21.38 -14.04 -2.67
CA GLY A 444 -21.87 -12.77 -3.21
C GLY A 444 -23.35 -12.52 -2.90
N ARG A 445 -24.14 -13.56 -2.57
CA ARG A 445 -25.53 -13.39 -2.09
C ARG A 445 -25.62 -12.72 -0.72
N HIS A 446 -24.50 -12.55 -0.02
CA HIS A 446 -24.40 -11.68 1.16
C HIS A 446 -24.13 -10.21 0.80
N HIS A 447 -24.37 -9.84 -0.46
CA HIS A 447 -24.21 -8.51 -1.05
C HIS A 447 -22.78 -7.95 -0.91
N VAL A 448 -22.48 -6.92 -1.70
CA VAL A 448 -21.14 -6.32 -1.78
C VAL A 448 -21.27 -4.83 -1.60
N HIS A 449 -20.54 -4.31 -0.61
CA HIS A 449 -20.41 -2.89 -0.35
C HIS A 449 -19.08 -2.40 -0.92
N VAL A 450 -19.15 -1.56 -1.95
CA VAL A 450 -17.99 -0.97 -2.63
C VAL A 450 -17.91 0.52 -2.29
N LEU A 451 -16.83 0.95 -1.65
CA LEU A 451 -16.65 2.36 -1.25
C LEU A 451 -15.30 2.90 -1.72
N GLY A 452 -15.26 4.16 -2.14
CA GLY A 452 -14.01 4.88 -2.37
C GLY A 452 -14.16 6.11 -3.24
N ALA A 453 -13.13 6.96 -3.28
CA ALA A 453 -13.14 8.20 -4.04
C ALA A 453 -13.36 8.01 -5.56
N THR A 454 -13.68 9.10 -6.27
CA THR A 454 -13.76 9.07 -7.75
C THR A 454 -12.40 8.70 -8.35
N GLY A 455 -12.41 7.87 -9.40
CA GLY A 455 -11.18 7.40 -10.07
C GLY A 455 -10.40 6.31 -9.33
N SER A 456 -10.90 5.80 -8.21
CA SER A 456 -10.18 4.81 -7.39
C SER A 456 -10.15 3.38 -7.96
N GLY A 457 -11.05 3.05 -8.90
CA GLY A 457 -11.17 1.72 -9.51
C GLY A 457 -12.50 1.00 -9.28
N LYS A 458 -13.49 1.61 -8.61
CA LYS A 458 -14.82 1.03 -8.34
C LYS A 458 -15.51 0.48 -9.60
N SER A 459 -15.68 1.32 -10.62
CA SER A 459 -16.38 0.94 -11.85
C SER A 459 -15.60 -0.13 -12.63
N THR A 460 -14.27 -0.12 -12.57
CA THR A 460 -13.41 -1.20 -13.13
C THR A 460 -13.66 -2.55 -12.44
N LEU A 461 -13.73 -2.57 -11.11
CA LEU A 461 -14.07 -3.78 -10.35
C LEU A 461 -15.47 -4.28 -10.73
N MET A 462 -16.47 -3.40 -10.74
CA MET A 462 -17.85 -3.76 -11.09
C MET A 462 -17.93 -4.32 -12.52
N ALA A 463 -17.27 -3.69 -13.49
CA ALA A 463 -17.23 -4.17 -14.87
C ALA A 463 -16.64 -5.58 -14.99
N HIS A 464 -15.56 -5.90 -14.27
CA HIS A 464 -15.01 -7.26 -14.22
C HIS A 464 -16.02 -8.28 -13.65
N MET A 465 -16.72 -7.92 -12.57
CA MET A 465 -17.74 -8.78 -11.99
C MET A 465 -18.92 -9.00 -12.95
N ILE A 466 -19.38 -7.95 -13.64
CA ILE A 466 -20.47 -8.01 -14.62
C ILE A 466 -20.08 -8.86 -15.83
N LEU A 467 -18.89 -8.66 -16.38
CA LEU A 467 -18.38 -9.45 -17.51
C LEU A 467 -18.26 -10.94 -17.13
N ALA A 468 -17.87 -11.25 -15.89
CA ALA A 468 -17.81 -12.62 -15.40
C ALA A 468 -19.20 -13.26 -15.24
N ASP A 469 -20.20 -12.50 -14.78
CA ASP A 469 -21.59 -12.96 -14.72
C ASP A 469 -22.15 -13.26 -16.11
N VAL A 470 -21.97 -12.34 -17.06
CA VAL A 470 -22.37 -12.51 -18.46
C VAL A 470 -21.67 -13.71 -19.10
N ALA A 471 -20.36 -13.86 -18.87
CA ALA A 471 -19.59 -14.97 -19.43
C ALA A 471 -20.13 -16.33 -18.96
N ALA A 472 -20.50 -16.42 -17.68
CA ALA A 472 -21.08 -17.61 -17.06
C ALA A 472 -22.61 -17.75 -17.25
N GLY A 473 -23.25 -16.86 -18.00
CA GLY A 473 -24.68 -16.92 -18.31
C GLY A 473 -25.60 -16.60 -17.13
N ARG A 474 -25.11 -15.86 -16.13
CA ARG A 474 -25.90 -15.36 -14.99
C ARG A 474 -26.57 -14.04 -15.33
N GLY A 475 -27.77 -13.84 -14.78
CA GLY A 475 -28.55 -12.63 -15.00
C GLY A 475 -27.90 -11.43 -14.34
N ALA A 476 -27.87 -10.28 -15.01
CA ALA A 476 -27.33 -9.05 -14.43
C ALA A 476 -28.18 -7.83 -14.77
N VAL A 477 -28.32 -6.94 -13.79
CA VAL A 477 -28.96 -5.63 -13.94
C VAL A 477 -27.95 -4.58 -13.51
N VAL A 478 -27.70 -3.57 -14.35
CA VAL A 478 -26.72 -2.51 -14.11
C VAL A 478 -27.41 -1.16 -14.20
N ILE A 479 -27.34 -0.38 -13.13
CA ILE A 479 -27.85 1.00 -13.08
C ILE A 479 -26.65 1.93 -12.90
N ASP A 480 -26.45 2.81 -13.88
CA ASP A 480 -25.29 3.71 -13.96
C ASP A 480 -25.74 5.17 -14.20
N PRO A 481 -25.61 6.06 -13.20
CA PRO A 481 -25.99 7.48 -13.31
C PRO A 481 -24.97 8.34 -14.05
N LYS A 482 -23.75 7.84 -14.28
CA LYS A 482 -22.69 8.57 -15.01
C LYS A 482 -22.75 8.21 -16.48
N GLY A 483 -22.84 6.90 -16.75
CA GLY A 483 -22.96 6.31 -18.07
C GLY A 483 -21.68 5.67 -18.59
N ASP A 484 -20.55 5.92 -17.92
CA ASP A 484 -19.23 5.41 -18.30
C ASP A 484 -19.15 3.88 -18.15
N LEU A 485 -19.71 3.32 -17.06
CA LEU A 485 -19.70 1.88 -16.81
C LEU A 485 -20.48 1.13 -17.90
N VAL A 486 -21.68 1.60 -18.26
CA VAL A 486 -22.47 1.01 -19.35
C VAL A 486 -21.75 1.13 -20.69
N THR A 487 -21.14 2.29 -20.96
CA THR A 487 -20.39 2.53 -22.20
C THR A 487 -19.20 1.58 -22.32
N ASP A 488 -18.44 1.40 -21.24
CA ASP A 488 -17.30 0.49 -21.18
C ASP A 488 -17.69 -0.98 -21.35
N LEU A 489 -18.84 -1.38 -20.79
CA LEU A 489 -19.39 -2.73 -20.94
C LEU A 489 -19.79 -3.00 -22.39
N LEU A 490 -20.52 -2.11 -23.05
CA LEU A 490 -20.95 -2.28 -24.44
C LEU A 490 -19.77 -2.52 -25.39
N ALA A 491 -18.60 -1.90 -25.13
CA ALA A 491 -17.39 -2.10 -25.92
C ALA A 491 -16.68 -3.44 -25.68
N ARG A 492 -17.09 -4.22 -24.67
CA ARG A 492 -16.38 -5.43 -24.18
C ARG A 492 -17.26 -6.66 -24.03
N LEU A 493 -18.58 -6.51 -24.08
CA LEU A 493 -19.51 -7.65 -24.02
C LEU A 493 -19.28 -8.61 -25.19
N PRO A 494 -19.34 -9.93 -24.98
CA PRO A 494 -19.30 -10.91 -26.06
C PRO A 494 -20.44 -10.72 -27.07
N GLU A 495 -20.21 -10.94 -28.37
CA GLU A 495 -21.26 -10.80 -29.41
C GLU A 495 -22.43 -11.77 -29.20
N ARG A 496 -22.12 -12.98 -28.71
CA ARG A 496 -23.09 -14.05 -28.45
C ARG A 496 -24.17 -13.71 -27.41
N VAL A 497 -24.06 -12.58 -26.71
CA VAL A 497 -25.06 -12.16 -25.72
C VAL A 497 -25.88 -10.96 -26.18
N ALA A 498 -25.61 -10.41 -27.36
CA ALA A 498 -26.18 -9.16 -27.85
C ALA A 498 -27.72 -9.18 -27.92
N ASP A 499 -28.30 -10.31 -28.30
CA ASP A 499 -29.74 -10.60 -28.35
C ASP A 499 -30.38 -10.68 -26.94
N ARG A 500 -29.58 -10.87 -25.89
CA ARG A 500 -30.02 -10.92 -24.49
C ARG A 500 -29.76 -9.62 -23.73
N VAL A 501 -29.22 -8.59 -24.40
CA VAL A 501 -28.99 -7.27 -23.81
C VAL A 501 -30.22 -6.39 -24.02
N VAL A 502 -30.76 -5.89 -22.91
CA VAL A 502 -31.75 -4.80 -22.89
C VAL A 502 -31.01 -3.52 -22.49
N LEU A 503 -31.14 -2.47 -23.30
CA LEU A 503 -30.42 -1.22 -23.11
C LEU A 503 -31.38 -0.02 -22.98
N PHE A 504 -31.51 0.51 -21.76
CA PHE A 504 -32.11 1.82 -21.53
C PHE A 504 -31.03 2.89 -21.64
N ASP A 505 -30.99 3.58 -22.79
CA ASP A 505 -29.99 4.60 -23.06
C ASP A 505 -30.63 5.83 -23.73
N PRO A 506 -30.47 7.04 -23.15
CA PRO A 506 -31.03 8.27 -23.72
C PRO A 506 -30.47 8.68 -25.09
N ASP A 507 -29.29 8.20 -25.49
CA ASP A 507 -28.70 8.50 -26.81
C ASP A 507 -29.36 7.66 -27.92
N GLU A 508 -30.05 6.57 -27.57
CA GLU A 508 -30.80 5.78 -28.53
C GLU A 508 -32.01 6.58 -29.01
N ARG A 509 -32.12 6.81 -30.33
CA ARG A 509 -33.19 7.64 -30.93
C ARG A 509 -34.38 6.83 -31.43
N HIS A 510 -34.21 5.54 -31.67
CA HIS A 510 -35.20 4.70 -32.33
C HIS A 510 -35.43 3.40 -31.55
N ALA A 511 -36.66 2.89 -31.62
CA ALA A 511 -37.09 1.63 -31.02
C ALA A 511 -36.54 1.44 -29.59
N ARG A 512 -36.88 2.38 -28.70
CA ARG A 512 -36.44 2.34 -27.30
C ARG A 512 -37.20 1.24 -26.57
N PRO A 513 -36.55 0.47 -25.67
CA PRO A 513 -37.28 -0.44 -24.79
C PRO A 513 -38.23 0.35 -23.89
N SER A 514 -39.28 -0.32 -23.45
CA SER A 514 -40.35 0.23 -22.64
C SER A 514 -40.61 -0.63 -21.41
N LEU A 515 -40.93 0.05 -20.31
CA LEU A 515 -41.29 -0.54 -19.03
C LEU A 515 -42.53 0.18 -18.52
N ASN A 516 -43.71 -0.43 -18.67
CA ASN A 516 -44.93 0.10 -18.12
C ASN A 516 -44.95 -0.17 -16.61
N VAL A 517 -44.79 0.89 -15.82
CA VAL A 517 -44.75 0.80 -14.36
C VAL A 517 -46.12 0.47 -13.76
N LEU A 518 -47.20 0.76 -14.49
CA LEU A 518 -48.58 0.40 -14.15
C LEU A 518 -48.97 -0.99 -14.68
N GLN A 519 -48.01 -1.80 -15.11
CA GLN A 519 -48.25 -3.20 -15.48
C GLN A 519 -47.68 -4.10 -14.39
N GLY A 520 -48.50 -5.00 -13.84
CA GLY A 520 -48.08 -5.93 -12.80
C GLY A 520 -49.27 -6.73 -12.23
N PRO A 521 -49.00 -7.81 -11.49
CA PRO A 521 -50.04 -8.64 -10.88
C PRO A 521 -50.74 -7.95 -9.70
N ASP A 522 -50.09 -6.98 -9.03
CA ASP A 522 -50.62 -6.28 -7.86
C ASP A 522 -50.67 -4.74 -8.09
N PRO A 523 -51.87 -4.20 -8.41
CA PRO A 523 -52.08 -2.76 -8.59
C PRO A 523 -51.72 -1.90 -7.37
N ASN A 524 -51.95 -2.41 -6.16
CA ASN A 524 -51.73 -1.66 -4.94
C ASN A 524 -50.22 -1.52 -4.69
N LEU A 525 -49.49 -2.63 -4.73
CA LEU A 525 -48.04 -2.64 -4.55
C LEU A 525 -47.34 -1.77 -5.61
N ALA A 526 -47.75 -1.85 -6.86
CA ALA A 526 -47.17 -1.05 -7.92
C ALA A 526 -47.48 0.45 -7.76
N THR A 527 -48.69 0.80 -7.31
CA THR A 527 -49.05 2.18 -6.98
C THR A 527 -48.28 2.70 -5.76
N ASP A 528 -48.16 1.91 -4.70
CA ASP A 528 -47.39 2.24 -3.50
C ASP A 528 -45.91 2.51 -3.83
N ASN A 529 -45.33 1.63 -4.66
CA ASN A 529 -43.96 1.79 -5.14
C ASN A 529 -43.80 3.10 -5.93
N LEU A 530 -44.72 3.37 -6.86
CA LEU A 530 -44.67 4.57 -7.69
C LEU A 530 -44.83 5.84 -6.85
N VAL A 531 -45.91 5.93 -6.09
CA VAL A 531 -46.24 7.09 -5.26
C VAL A 531 -45.13 7.34 -4.23
N GLY A 532 -44.64 6.29 -3.56
CA GLY A 532 -43.57 6.42 -2.58
C GLY A 532 -42.22 6.85 -3.18
N ILE A 533 -41.89 6.43 -4.41
CA ILE A 533 -40.70 6.94 -5.14
C ILE A 533 -40.84 8.44 -5.37
N PHE A 534 -41.98 8.88 -5.89
CA PHE A 534 -42.25 10.31 -6.14
C PHE A 534 -42.24 11.12 -4.84
N GLN A 535 -42.88 10.62 -3.78
CA GLN A 535 -42.89 11.25 -2.46
C GLN A 535 -41.48 11.49 -1.93
N ARG A 536 -40.57 10.51 -2.07
CA ARG A 536 -39.20 10.64 -1.54
C ARG A 536 -38.34 11.59 -2.37
N ILE A 537 -38.46 11.54 -3.69
CA ILE A 537 -37.71 12.42 -4.59
C ILE A 537 -38.19 13.87 -4.45
N TYR A 538 -39.50 14.09 -4.27
CA TYR A 538 -40.11 15.42 -4.17
C TYR A 538 -40.53 15.80 -2.74
N LYS A 539 -39.88 15.24 -1.71
CA LYS A 539 -40.27 15.33 -0.29
C LYS A 539 -40.66 16.73 0.18
N GLU A 540 -39.91 17.75 -0.23
CA GLU A 540 -40.15 19.16 0.17
C GLU A 540 -41.46 19.74 -0.36
N PHE A 541 -41.99 19.18 -1.46
CA PHE A 541 -43.17 19.67 -2.17
C PHE A 541 -44.27 18.59 -2.27
N TRP A 542 -44.23 17.59 -1.38
CA TRP A 542 -45.18 16.48 -1.35
C TRP A 542 -46.11 16.58 -0.14
N GLY A 543 -47.40 16.84 -0.38
CA GLY A 543 -48.42 16.92 0.67
C GLY A 543 -49.43 15.76 0.60
N PRO A 544 -50.26 15.56 1.65
CA PRO A 544 -51.26 14.50 1.69
C PRO A 544 -52.21 14.50 0.49
N ARG A 545 -52.58 15.70 0.00
CA ARG A 545 -53.45 15.84 -1.19
C ARG A 545 -52.76 15.40 -2.49
N THR A 546 -51.48 15.71 -2.65
CA THR A 546 -50.69 15.26 -3.82
C THR A 546 -50.60 13.74 -3.84
N ASP A 547 -50.40 13.14 -2.66
CA ASP A 547 -50.36 11.68 -2.48
C ASP A 547 -51.66 11.04 -2.91
N ASP A 548 -52.78 11.49 -2.32
CA ASP A 548 -54.11 10.94 -2.57
C ASP A 548 -54.54 11.06 -4.03
N ILE A 549 -54.30 12.22 -4.67
CA ILE A 549 -54.62 12.43 -6.08
C ILE A 549 -53.80 11.51 -6.99
N LEU A 550 -52.48 11.42 -6.79
CA LEU A 550 -51.65 10.56 -7.65
C LEU A 550 -51.98 9.08 -7.44
N ARG A 551 -52.21 8.67 -6.20
CA ARG A 551 -52.57 7.30 -5.83
C ARG A 551 -53.90 6.89 -6.47
N SER A 552 -54.94 7.70 -6.27
CA SER A 552 -56.27 7.45 -6.84
C SER A 552 -56.24 7.46 -8.38
N ALA A 553 -55.44 8.35 -8.98
CA ALA A 553 -55.21 8.34 -10.43
C ALA A 553 -54.53 7.04 -10.90
N CYS A 554 -53.46 6.58 -10.24
CA CYS A 554 -52.76 5.36 -10.62
C CYS A 554 -53.65 4.12 -10.47
N LEU A 555 -54.35 3.96 -9.34
CA LEU A 555 -55.28 2.85 -9.11
C LEU A 555 -56.42 2.84 -10.15
N THR A 556 -56.93 4.02 -10.51
CA THR A 556 -57.94 4.13 -11.57
C THR A 556 -57.39 3.68 -12.93
N LEU A 557 -56.17 4.09 -13.28
CA LEU A 557 -55.52 3.70 -14.53
C LEU A 557 -55.21 2.21 -14.59
N PHE A 558 -54.93 1.56 -13.46
CA PHE A 558 -54.71 0.11 -13.40
C PHE A 558 -55.89 -0.73 -13.91
N HIS A 559 -57.11 -0.18 -13.93
CA HIS A 559 -58.29 -0.86 -14.49
C HIS A 559 -58.32 -0.88 -16.02
N ASP A 560 -57.46 -0.13 -16.70
CA ASP A 560 -57.29 -0.15 -18.16
C ASP A 560 -55.93 -0.80 -18.52
N PRO A 561 -55.93 -1.98 -19.16
CA PRO A 561 -54.70 -2.68 -19.56
C PRO A 561 -53.78 -1.88 -20.50
N HIS A 562 -54.30 -0.83 -21.14
CA HIS A 562 -53.53 0.03 -22.05
C HIS A 562 -53.07 1.34 -21.40
N ALA A 563 -53.45 1.60 -20.15
CA ALA A 563 -53.07 2.82 -19.47
C ALA A 563 -51.61 2.80 -19.01
N THR A 564 -51.06 4.01 -18.92
CA THR A 564 -49.67 4.28 -18.59
C THR A 564 -49.58 5.45 -17.64
N LEU A 565 -48.43 5.64 -17.00
CA LEU A 565 -48.21 6.82 -16.16
C LEU A 565 -48.38 8.13 -16.94
N ALA A 566 -48.16 8.11 -18.26
CA ALA A 566 -48.35 9.27 -19.12
C ALA A 566 -49.82 9.67 -19.33
N ASP A 567 -50.78 8.82 -18.93
CA ASP A 567 -52.21 9.10 -19.04
C ASP A 567 -52.77 9.83 -17.80
N VAL A 568 -52.00 9.94 -16.70
CA VAL A 568 -52.42 10.66 -15.48
C VAL A 568 -52.81 12.12 -15.78
N PRO A 569 -52.02 12.92 -16.52
CA PRO A 569 -52.43 14.28 -16.84
C PRO A 569 -53.77 14.35 -17.58
N ARG A 570 -54.00 13.42 -18.50
CA ARG A 570 -55.26 13.35 -19.26
C ARG A 570 -56.42 12.96 -18.35
N LEU A 571 -56.24 11.98 -17.46
CA LEU A 571 -57.26 11.57 -16.49
C LEU A 571 -57.69 12.74 -15.57
N LEU A 572 -56.74 13.55 -15.14
CA LEU A 572 -57.02 14.68 -14.25
C LEU A 572 -57.67 15.87 -14.98
N SER A 573 -57.30 16.14 -16.23
CA SER A 573 -57.72 17.34 -16.96
C SER A 573 -58.88 17.14 -17.95
N ASP A 574 -59.05 15.96 -18.54
CA ASP A 574 -60.09 15.68 -19.56
C ASP A 574 -61.30 14.97 -18.92
N PRO A 575 -62.45 15.65 -18.76
CA PRO A 575 -63.64 15.08 -18.12
C PRO A 575 -64.24 13.92 -18.92
N VAL A 576 -64.15 13.93 -20.25
CA VAL A 576 -64.69 12.87 -21.11
C VAL A 576 -63.86 11.59 -20.95
N TYR A 577 -62.53 11.74 -20.98
CA TYR A 577 -61.64 10.61 -20.75
C TYR A 577 -61.79 10.04 -19.33
N ARG A 578 -61.94 10.91 -18.33
CA ARG A 578 -62.20 10.51 -16.94
C ARG A 578 -63.50 9.73 -16.80
N ALA A 579 -64.63 10.27 -17.27
CA ALA A 579 -65.94 9.61 -17.18
C ALA A 579 -65.94 8.20 -17.80
N ARG A 580 -65.20 8.02 -18.91
CA ARG A 580 -65.05 6.72 -19.58
C ARG A 580 -64.36 5.67 -18.70
N LEU A 581 -63.36 6.07 -17.91
CA LEU A 581 -62.63 5.18 -17.00
C LEU A 581 -63.37 5.00 -15.67
N THR A 582 -63.88 6.09 -15.09
CA THR A 582 -64.57 6.05 -13.80
C THR A 582 -65.90 5.30 -13.87
N GLY A 583 -66.61 5.35 -15.01
CA GLY A 583 -67.83 4.58 -15.23
C GLY A 583 -67.64 3.04 -15.23
N ARG A 584 -66.39 2.57 -15.30
CA ARG A 584 -66.04 1.13 -15.23
C ARG A 584 -65.53 0.71 -13.85
N LEU A 585 -65.38 1.64 -12.92
CA LEU A 585 -64.87 1.36 -11.58
C LEU A 585 -65.88 0.58 -10.75
N ARG A 586 -65.41 -0.51 -10.14
CA ARG A 586 -66.20 -1.30 -9.19
C ARG A 586 -65.92 -0.91 -7.73
N ASP A 587 -64.76 -0.33 -7.47
CA ASP A 587 -64.34 0.10 -6.13
C ASP A 587 -65.21 1.29 -5.65
N PRO A 588 -65.92 1.18 -4.52
CA PRO A 588 -66.70 2.29 -3.96
C PRO A 588 -65.82 3.46 -3.48
N ILE A 589 -64.63 3.21 -2.95
CA ILE A 589 -63.73 4.25 -2.41
C ILE A 589 -63.23 5.15 -3.54
N LEU A 590 -62.80 4.55 -4.65
CA LEU A 590 -62.38 5.32 -5.83
C LEU A 590 -63.56 6.09 -6.46
N ARG A 591 -64.78 5.54 -6.43
CA ARG A 591 -65.98 6.24 -6.91
C ARG A 591 -66.30 7.46 -6.05
N ASP A 592 -66.23 7.34 -4.73
CA ASP A 592 -66.44 8.46 -3.81
C ASP A 592 -65.37 9.55 -4.00
N PHE A 593 -64.11 9.17 -4.17
CA PHE A 593 -63.02 10.10 -4.52
C PHE A 593 -63.33 10.88 -5.80
N TRP A 594 -63.75 10.21 -6.87
CA TRP A 594 -64.05 10.88 -8.14
C TRP A 594 -65.31 11.73 -8.06
N SER A 595 -66.31 11.36 -7.25
CA SER A 595 -67.47 12.22 -6.95
C SER A 595 -67.04 13.53 -6.31
N TRP A 596 -66.24 13.46 -5.24
CA TRP A 596 -65.66 14.64 -4.59
C TRP A 596 -64.84 15.48 -5.57
N TYR A 597 -64.01 14.83 -6.40
CA TYR A 597 -63.18 15.52 -7.39
C TYR A 597 -64.02 16.24 -8.44
N ASP A 598 -65.15 15.66 -8.86
CA ASP A 598 -66.05 16.23 -9.85
C ASP A 598 -66.92 17.38 -9.29
N GLU A 599 -67.17 17.41 -7.98
CA GLU A 599 -67.81 18.54 -7.28
C GLU A 599 -66.92 19.79 -7.18
N LEU A 600 -65.59 19.65 -7.32
CA LEU A 600 -64.68 20.80 -7.30
C LEU A 600 -64.90 21.72 -8.51
N SER A 601 -64.90 23.03 -8.24
CA SER A 601 -64.81 24.05 -9.30
C SER A 601 -63.55 23.89 -10.14
N ASP A 602 -63.56 24.37 -11.38
CA ASP A 602 -62.39 24.28 -12.27
C ASP A 602 -61.13 24.90 -11.64
N ALA A 603 -61.27 26.03 -10.94
CA ALA A 603 -60.19 26.66 -10.20
C ALA A 603 -59.71 25.79 -9.02
N GLY A 604 -60.64 25.19 -8.26
CA GLY A 604 -60.31 24.29 -7.16
C GLY A 604 -59.57 23.04 -7.64
N ARG A 605 -60.01 22.48 -8.77
CA ARG A 605 -59.42 21.31 -9.43
C ARG A 605 -58.02 21.58 -9.98
N ALA A 606 -57.83 22.72 -10.64
CA ALA A 606 -56.53 23.17 -11.13
C ALA A 606 -55.54 23.40 -9.96
N HIS A 607 -56.00 23.99 -8.85
CA HIS A 607 -55.20 24.18 -7.65
C HIS A 607 -54.82 22.85 -6.99
N ALA A 608 -55.77 21.91 -6.89
CA ALA A 608 -55.54 20.59 -6.28
C ALA A 608 -54.56 19.73 -7.10
N THR A 609 -54.69 19.73 -8.44
CA THR A 609 -53.89 18.87 -9.33
C THR A 609 -52.57 19.49 -9.77
N GLY A 610 -52.43 20.81 -9.71
CA GLY A 610 -51.24 21.54 -10.14
C GLY A 610 -49.91 20.94 -9.67
N PRO A 611 -49.74 20.59 -8.38
CA PRO A 611 -48.53 19.94 -7.88
C PRO A 611 -48.22 18.61 -8.59
N VAL A 612 -49.19 17.69 -8.69
CA VAL A 612 -49.03 16.38 -9.36
C VAL A 612 -48.65 16.57 -10.83
N LEU A 613 -49.40 17.42 -11.54
CA LEU A 613 -49.18 17.70 -12.96
C LEU A 613 -47.80 18.33 -13.22
N ASN A 614 -47.34 19.24 -12.35
CA ASN A 614 -46.04 19.86 -12.50
C ASN A 614 -44.89 18.86 -12.38
N LYS A 615 -44.95 17.92 -11.42
CA LYS A 615 -43.92 16.88 -11.26
C LYS A 615 -43.91 15.89 -12.42
N LEU A 616 -45.09 15.41 -12.82
CA LEU A 616 -45.22 14.52 -13.98
C LEU A 616 -44.76 15.19 -15.28
N ARG A 617 -45.11 16.47 -15.48
CA ARG A 617 -44.68 17.23 -16.65
C ARG A 617 -43.15 17.33 -16.73
N GLY A 618 -42.46 17.57 -15.62
CA GLY A 618 -40.99 17.60 -15.58
C GLY A 618 -40.32 16.31 -16.05
N LEU A 619 -40.98 15.16 -15.84
CA LEU A 619 -40.53 13.86 -16.33
C LEU A 619 -40.95 13.60 -17.78
N LEU A 620 -42.23 13.81 -18.10
CA LEU A 620 -42.83 13.48 -19.40
C LEU A 620 -42.41 14.44 -20.54
N LEU A 621 -41.92 15.63 -20.21
CA LEU A 621 -41.28 16.51 -21.20
C LEU A 621 -40.02 15.90 -21.81
N ARG A 622 -39.37 14.96 -21.11
CA ARG A 622 -38.18 14.28 -21.63
C ARG A 622 -38.62 13.14 -22.52
N ASP A 623 -38.38 13.28 -23.82
CA ASP A 623 -38.78 12.30 -24.83
C ASP A 623 -38.35 10.87 -24.50
N PHE A 624 -37.13 10.68 -23.98
CA PHE A 624 -36.64 9.38 -23.55
C PHE A 624 -37.51 8.76 -22.45
N ILE A 625 -37.73 9.50 -21.36
CA ILE A 625 -38.55 9.04 -20.24
C ILE A 625 -39.97 8.76 -20.74
N ARG A 626 -40.58 9.68 -21.48
CA ARG A 626 -41.93 9.51 -22.05
C ARG A 626 -42.03 8.26 -22.92
N SER A 627 -41.06 7.98 -23.78
CA SER A 627 -41.06 6.76 -24.61
C SER A 627 -40.85 5.48 -23.81
N THR A 628 -40.07 5.55 -22.73
CA THR A 628 -39.72 4.39 -21.90
C THR A 628 -40.85 4.00 -20.97
N ILE A 629 -41.50 4.95 -20.30
CA ILE A 629 -42.54 4.66 -19.29
C ILE A 629 -43.98 4.89 -19.79
N GLY A 630 -44.14 5.58 -20.93
CA GLY A 630 -45.44 5.93 -21.51
C GLY A 630 -45.97 4.95 -22.56
N ALA A 631 -45.30 3.82 -22.77
CA ALA A 631 -45.80 2.75 -23.63
C ALA A 631 -46.79 1.86 -22.88
N SER A 632 -47.89 1.48 -23.54
CA SER A 632 -48.96 0.65 -22.96
C SER A 632 -48.49 -0.75 -22.57
N THR A 633 -47.49 -1.27 -23.28
CA THR A 633 -46.91 -2.61 -23.04
C THR A 633 -45.43 -2.50 -22.73
N SER A 634 -44.99 -3.28 -21.73
CA SER A 634 -43.57 -3.48 -21.45
C SER A 634 -42.96 -4.39 -22.52
N THR A 635 -41.90 -3.93 -23.18
CA THR A 635 -41.10 -4.76 -24.10
C THR A 635 -40.01 -5.53 -23.38
N VAL A 636 -39.70 -5.13 -22.14
CA VAL A 636 -38.68 -5.75 -21.30
C VAL A 636 -39.29 -6.83 -20.41
N ASP A 637 -38.81 -8.07 -20.57
CA ASP A 637 -39.12 -9.18 -19.67
C ASP A 637 -38.01 -9.34 -18.63
N LEU A 638 -38.26 -8.80 -17.43
CA LEU A 638 -37.31 -8.86 -16.32
C LEU A 638 -37.07 -10.28 -15.80
N THR A 639 -37.99 -11.22 -16.03
CA THR A 639 -37.78 -12.63 -15.66
C THR A 639 -36.66 -13.21 -16.52
N LYS A 640 -36.69 -12.99 -17.84
CA LYS A 640 -35.62 -13.40 -18.77
C LYS A 640 -34.29 -12.70 -18.49
N VAL A 641 -34.33 -11.43 -18.10
CA VAL A 641 -33.11 -10.70 -17.69
C VAL A 641 -32.44 -11.39 -16.51
N LEU A 642 -33.21 -11.68 -15.46
CA LEU A 642 -32.69 -12.30 -14.27
C LEU A 642 -32.33 -13.80 -14.48
N ASP A 643 -32.88 -14.45 -15.51
CA ASP A 643 -32.52 -15.83 -15.94
C ASP A 643 -31.43 -15.84 -17.04
N GLY A 644 -30.37 -15.05 -16.82
CA GLY A 644 -29.17 -15.05 -17.65
C GLY A 644 -29.07 -13.96 -18.72
N GLY A 645 -30.06 -13.08 -18.81
CA GLY A 645 -29.99 -11.87 -19.64
C GLY A 645 -29.20 -10.73 -18.97
N LEU A 646 -29.12 -9.59 -19.67
CA LEU A 646 -28.43 -8.41 -19.17
C LEU A 646 -29.29 -7.16 -19.38
N LEU A 647 -29.58 -6.43 -18.31
CA LEU A 647 -30.22 -5.12 -18.37
C LEU A 647 -29.21 -4.03 -18.04
N LEU A 648 -28.97 -3.14 -19.00
CA LEU A 648 -28.10 -1.97 -18.86
C LEU A 648 -28.96 -0.70 -18.83
N VAL A 649 -28.91 0.03 -17.73
CA VAL A 649 -29.65 1.28 -17.53
C VAL A 649 -28.67 2.44 -17.40
N ARG A 650 -28.50 3.17 -18.49
CA ARG A 650 -27.64 4.35 -18.56
C ARG A 650 -28.44 5.60 -18.16
N ALA A 651 -28.56 5.84 -16.86
CA ALA A 651 -29.34 6.93 -16.30
C ALA A 651 -28.51 8.23 -16.16
N SER A 652 -27.80 8.64 -17.23
CA SER A 652 -26.84 9.77 -17.14
C SER A 652 -27.51 11.06 -16.66
N LYS A 653 -27.10 11.57 -15.48
CA LYS A 653 -27.64 12.81 -14.90
C LYS A 653 -27.41 14.04 -15.78
N GLY A 654 -26.29 14.08 -16.52
CA GLY A 654 -25.97 15.19 -17.42
C GLY A 654 -26.95 15.29 -18.60
N VAL A 655 -27.53 14.16 -19.03
CA VAL A 655 -28.48 14.10 -20.15
C VAL A 655 -29.93 14.15 -19.65
N LEU A 656 -30.24 13.36 -18.61
CA LEU A 656 -31.60 13.19 -18.08
C LEU A 656 -31.97 14.18 -16.98
N GLY A 657 -31.04 14.95 -16.42
CA GLY A 657 -31.26 15.69 -15.18
C GLY A 657 -31.32 14.78 -13.94
N ALA A 658 -31.08 15.38 -12.77
CA ALA A 658 -30.97 14.63 -11.52
C ALA A 658 -32.25 13.88 -11.14
N ASP A 659 -33.39 14.59 -11.11
CA ASP A 659 -34.69 14.00 -10.72
C ASP A 659 -35.12 12.87 -11.64
N ALA A 660 -35.04 13.06 -12.97
CA ALA A 660 -35.51 12.04 -13.91
C ALA A 660 -34.58 10.82 -13.95
N SER A 661 -33.27 11.02 -13.77
CA SER A 661 -32.31 9.93 -13.56
C SER A 661 -32.68 9.13 -12.31
N SER A 662 -32.91 9.81 -11.18
CA SER A 662 -33.29 9.17 -9.91
C SER A 662 -34.62 8.41 -10.01
N VAL A 663 -35.65 9.02 -10.63
CA VAL A 663 -36.95 8.37 -10.88
C VAL A 663 -36.78 7.12 -11.74
N LEU A 664 -36.08 7.21 -12.87
CA LEU A 664 -35.90 6.07 -13.77
C LEU A 664 -35.17 4.91 -13.06
N GLY A 665 -34.04 5.19 -12.41
CA GLY A 665 -33.28 4.15 -11.72
C GLY A 665 -34.07 3.52 -10.58
N SER A 666 -34.83 4.32 -9.82
CA SER A 666 -35.68 3.82 -8.72
C SER A 666 -36.86 2.98 -9.22
N LEU A 667 -37.50 3.38 -10.33
CA LEU A 667 -38.59 2.60 -10.95
C LEU A 667 -38.09 1.27 -11.50
N VAL A 668 -36.93 1.26 -12.17
CA VAL A 668 -36.29 0.03 -12.64
C VAL A 668 -35.98 -0.87 -11.45
N LEU A 669 -35.37 -0.32 -10.39
CA LEU A 669 -35.05 -1.07 -9.18
C LEU A 669 -36.30 -1.68 -8.52
N ALA A 670 -37.38 -0.91 -8.40
CA ALA A 670 -38.65 -1.39 -7.86
C ALA A 670 -39.24 -2.53 -8.70
N LYS A 671 -39.22 -2.42 -10.04
CA LYS A 671 -39.67 -3.49 -10.94
C LYS A 671 -38.80 -4.74 -10.90
N VAL A 672 -37.48 -4.57 -10.75
CA VAL A 672 -36.58 -5.70 -10.51
C VAL A 672 -36.95 -6.39 -9.20
N TRP A 673 -37.19 -5.63 -8.13
CA TRP A 673 -37.57 -6.19 -6.83
C TRP A 673 -38.91 -6.94 -6.90
N GLU A 674 -39.94 -6.35 -7.51
CA GLU A 674 -41.23 -7.00 -7.76
C GLU A 674 -41.08 -8.32 -8.53
N THR A 675 -40.21 -8.35 -9.54
CA THR A 675 -39.91 -9.56 -10.31
C THR A 675 -39.18 -10.60 -9.48
N VAL A 676 -38.24 -10.17 -8.62
CA VAL A 676 -37.46 -11.05 -7.75
C VAL A 676 -38.34 -11.72 -6.70
N THR A 677 -39.23 -10.96 -6.06
CA THR A 677 -40.16 -11.53 -5.06
C THR A 677 -41.20 -12.44 -5.70
N SER A 678 -41.64 -12.16 -6.94
CA SER A 678 -42.49 -13.07 -7.71
C SER A 678 -41.86 -14.46 -7.94
N ARG A 679 -40.52 -14.55 -7.97
CA ARG A 679 -39.79 -15.83 -8.07
C ARG A 679 -39.93 -16.71 -6.82
N ALA A 680 -40.54 -16.21 -5.73
CA ALA A 680 -40.87 -16.99 -4.54
C ALA A 680 -41.61 -18.30 -4.89
N ARG A 681 -42.40 -18.29 -5.97
CA ARG A 681 -43.19 -19.44 -6.45
C ARG A 681 -42.34 -20.65 -6.88
N HIS A 682 -41.07 -20.45 -7.22
CA HIS A 682 -40.14 -21.53 -7.55
C HIS A 682 -39.32 -21.95 -6.33
N GLY A 683 -39.01 -23.24 -6.17
CA GLY A 683 -38.09 -23.71 -5.13
C GLY A 683 -36.71 -23.05 -5.25
N GLN A 684 -36.07 -22.73 -4.12
CA GLN A 684 -34.83 -21.92 -4.09
C GLN A 684 -33.70 -22.49 -4.99
N ALA A 685 -33.56 -23.82 -5.04
CA ALA A 685 -32.53 -24.49 -5.84
C ALA A 685 -32.74 -24.32 -7.36
N ALA A 686 -33.98 -24.17 -7.81
CA ALA A 686 -34.33 -24.01 -9.22
C ALA A 686 -34.14 -22.57 -9.74
N ARG A 687 -33.90 -21.60 -8.85
CA ARG A 687 -33.71 -20.20 -9.23
C ARG A 687 -32.30 -20.00 -9.78
N ALA A 688 -32.15 -19.34 -10.93
CA ALA A 688 -30.83 -18.94 -11.43
C ALA A 688 -30.20 -17.86 -10.52
N ASP A 689 -28.88 -17.85 -10.39
CA ASP A 689 -28.17 -16.75 -9.73
C ASP A 689 -28.20 -15.50 -10.60
N ALA A 690 -28.56 -14.38 -9.99
CA ALA A 690 -28.57 -13.07 -10.64
C ALA A 690 -27.88 -12.02 -9.78
N ALA A 691 -27.47 -10.90 -10.40
CA ALA A 691 -26.84 -9.80 -9.70
C ALA A 691 -27.39 -8.43 -10.11
N LEU A 692 -27.60 -7.58 -9.12
CA LEU A 692 -27.96 -6.18 -9.29
C LEU A 692 -26.75 -5.31 -8.94
N TYR A 693 -26.28 -4.52 -9.90
CA TYR A 693 -25.16 -3.60 -9.79
C TYR A 693 -25.68 -2.17 -9.83
N VAL A 694 -25.45 -1.41 -8.77
CA VAL A 694 -25.88 -0.01 -8.67
C VAL A 694 -24.66 0.85 -8.41
N ASP A 695 -24.22 1.58 -9.44
CA ASP A 695 -23.16 2.59 -9.29
C ASP A 695 -23.77 3.89 -8.73
N GLU A 696 -23.01 4.59 -7.90
CA GLU A 696 -23.48 5.74 -7.10
C GLU A 696 -24.86 5.51 -6.47
N CYS A 697 -24.97 4.44 -5.69
CA CYS A 697 -26.24 3.89 -5.24
C CYS A 697 -27.10 4.89 -4.47
N HIS A 698 -26.52 5.87 -3.76
CA HIS A 698 -27.25 6.94 -3.07
C HIS A 698 -28.30 7.66 -3.94
N ASN A 699 -28.16 7.62 -5.28
CA ASN A 699 -29.09 8.26 -6.22
C ASN A 699 -30.41 7.52 -6.47
N PHE A 700 -30.47 6.22 -6.16
CA PHE A 700 -31.56 5.34 -6.61
C PHE A 700 -32.21 4.56 -5.48
N LEU A 701 -31.74 4.70 -4.25
CA LEU A 701 -32.19 3.90 -3.11
C LEU A 701 -33.47 4.43 -2.46
N THR A 702 -34.30 5.18 -3.19
CA THR A 702 -35.58 5.71 -2.73
C THR A 702 -36.73 4.69 -2.87
N LEU A 703 -36.55 3.46 -2.37
CA LEU A 703 -37.56 2.38 -2.44
C LEU A 703 -38.57 2.41 -1.27
N PRO A 704 -39.90 2.49 -1.51
CA PRO A 704 -40.92 2.65 -0.47
C PRO A 704 -40.88 1.60 0.64
N HIS A 705 -40.64 0.33 0.29
CA HIS A 705 -40.26 -0.73 1.24
C HIS A 705 -38.73 -0.74 1.33
N GLY A 706 -38.19 -0.45 2.52
CA GLY A 706 -36.81 0.00 2.68
C GLY A 706 -35.78 -0.92 2.03
N LEU A 707 -34.68 -0.36 1.52
CA LEU A 707 -33.55 -1.16 0.99
C LEU A 707 -33.05 -2.20 2.01
N SER A 708 -33.21 -1.94 3.30
CA SER A 708 -32.92 -2.88 4.38
C SER A 708 -33.61 -4.23 4.19
N ASP A 709 -34.89 -4.22 3.83
CA ASP A 709 -35.70 -5.43 3.63
C ASP A 709 -35.25 -6.15 2.35
N LEU A 710 -35.00 -5.39 1.28
CA LEU A 710 -34.43 -5.91 0.04
C LEU A 710 -33.10 -6.63 0.31
N LEU A 711 -32.18 -6.00 1.03
CA LEU A 711 -30.87 -6.60 1.35
C LEU A 711 -30.98 -7.76 2.36
N ALA A 712 -32.00 -7.80 3.20
CA ALA A 712 -32.21 -8.93 4.11
C ALA A 712 -32.77 -10.15 3.36
N GLU A 713 -33.71 -9.94 2.43
CA GLU A 713 -34.45 -11.01 1.76
C GLU A 713 -33.85 -11.47 0.43
N ALA A 714 -33.15 -10.59 -0.31
CA ALA A 714 -32.61 -10.87 -1.64
C ALA A 714 -31.75 -12.15 -1.70
N ARG A 715 -31.07 -12.47 -0.60
CA ARG A 715 -30.30 -13.72 -0.46
C ARG A 715 -31.16 -14.97 -0.70
N ALA A 716 -32.37 -15.03 -0.14
CA ALA A 716 -33.28 -16.16 -0.32
C ALA A 716 -33.70 -16.31 -1.79
N TYR A 717 -33.75 -15.20 -2.53
CA TYR A 717 -34.08 -15.17 -3.95
C TYR A 717 -32.88 -15.37 -4.89
N ARG A 718 -31.69 -15.72 -4.35
CA ARG A 718 -30.44 -15.88 -5.13
C ARG A 718 -30.05 -14.62 -5.91
N LEU A 719 -30.42 -13.44 -5.39
CA LEU A 719 -30.01 -12.15 -5.92
C LEU A 719 -28.82 -11.61 -5.10
N SER A 720 -27.68 -11.43 -5.76
CA SER A 720 -26.54 -10.66 -5.24
C SER A 720 -26.76 -9.18 -5.51
N VAL A 721 -26.45 -8.30 -4.56
CA VAL A 721 -26.57 -6.84 -4.75
C VAL A 721 -25.20 -6.22 -4.54
N VAL A 722 -24.74 -5.41 -5.48
CA VAL A 722 -23.44 -4.72 -5.44
C VAL A 722 -23.71 -3.23 -5.43
N LEU A 723 -23.44 -2.60 -4.29
CA LEU A 723 -23.72 -1.19 -4.04
C LEU A 723 -22.40 -0.42 -4.01
N ALA A 724 -22.21 0.48 -4.97
CA ALA A 724 -21.04 1.35 -5.01
C ALA A 724 -21.41 2.80 -4.71
N HIS A 725 -20.60 3.48 -3.88
CA HIS A 725 -20.72 4.92 -3.63
C HIS A 725 -19.39 5.52 -3.16
N GLN A 726 -19.34 6.85 -3.04
CA GLN A 726 -18.08 7.57 -2.78
C GLN A 726 -17.79 7.83 -1.31
N ASP A 727 -18.80 8.24 -0.55
CA ASP A 727 -18.68 8.60 0.86
C ASP A 727 -19.85 8.03 1.67
N LEU A 728 -19.71 7.91 2.99
CA LEU A 728 -20.80 7.46 3.85
C LEU A 728 -21.83 8.58 4.13
N ALA A 729 -21.44 9.85 3.98
CA ALA A 729 -22.27 11.01 4.30
C ALA A 729 -23.45 11.19 3.32
N GLN A 730 -23.33 10.70 2.09
CA GLN A 730 -24.39 10.66 1.07
C GLN A 730 -25.56 9.74 1.46
N LEU A 731 -25.37 8.86 2.45
CA LEU A 731 -26.37 7.90 2.86
C LEU A 731 -27.05 8.34 4.17
N PRO A 732 -28.40 8.32 4.24
CA PRO A 732 -29.11 8.43 5.51
C PRO A 732 -28.61 7.38 6.52
N ARG A 733 -28.65 7.72 7.81
CA ARG A 733 -28.11 6.87 8.89
C ARG A 733 -28.65 5.43 8.83
N GLU A 734 -29.96 5.26 8.69
CA GLU A 734 -30.63 3.97 8.61
C GLU A 734 -30.11 3.13 7.44
N LEU A 735 -29.92 3.77 6.28
CA LEU A 735 -29.41 3.12 5.08
C LEU A 735 -27.95 2.69 5.24
N ARG A 736 -27.13 3.54 5.86
CA ARG A 736 -25.74 3.23 6.18
C ARG A 736 -25.63 2.02 7.12
N GLU A 737 -26.49 1.95 8.13
CA GLU A 737 -26.56 0.82 9.07
C GLU A 737 -27.03 -0.47 8.36
N ALA A 738 -28.03 -0.38 7.49
CA ALA A 738 -28.52 -1.51 6.71
C ALA A 738 -27.47 -2.07 5.75
N ILE A 739 -26.75 -1.22 5.01
CA ILE A 739 -25.64 -1.63 4.13
C ILE A 739 -24.50 -2.21 4.98
N SER A 740 -24.19 -1.60 6.12
CA SER A 740 -23.17 -2.09 7.05
C SER A 740 -23.46 -3.53 7.50
N ALA A 741 -24.71 -3.83 7.86
CA ALA A 741 -25.15 -5.13 8.38
C ALA A 741 -25.36 -6.20 7.29
N ASN A 742 -26.07 -5.85 6.20
CA ASN A 742 -26.52 -6.85 5.22
C ASN A 742 -25.56 -7.06 4.05
N ALA A 743 -24.80 -6.03 3.63
CA ALA A 743 -23.77 -6.17 2.61
C ALA A 743 -22.44 -6.60 3.23
N ARG A 744 -22.33 -7.88 3.57
CA ARG A 744 -21.25 -8.42 4.40
C ARG A 744 -19.91 -8.48 3.68
N ASN A 745 -19.89 -8.60 2.36
CA ASN A 745 -18.65 -8.48 1.59
C ASN A 745 -18.29 -7.00 1.45
N LYS A 746 -17.12 -6.61 1.96
CA LYS A 746 -16.64 -5.24 1.95
C LYS A 746 -15.47 -5.12 0.99
N VAL A 747 -15.54 -4.15 0.08
CA VAL A 747 -14.42 -3.78 -0.80
C VAL A 747 -14.24 -2.26 -0.74
N TYR A 748 -13.18 -1.83 -0.09
CA TYR A 748 -12.89 -0.42 0.14
C TYR A 748 -11.63 -0.03 -0.65
N PHE A 749 -11.77 0.92 -1.57
CA PHE A 749 -10.65 1.63 -2.15
C PHE A 749 -10.21 2.76 -1.21
N ALA A 750 -9.33 3.66 -1.66
CA ALA A 750 -8.98 4.85 -0.89
C ALA A 750 -10.24 5.67 -0.50
N VAL A 751 -10.37 5.96 0.79
CA VAL A 751 -11.51 6.69 1.38
C VAL A 751 -11.03 7.96 2.12
N SER A 752 -11.97 8.84 2.49
CA SER A 752 -11.66 9.99 3.33
C SER A 752 -11.23 9.54 4.75
N PRO A 753 -10.41 10.33 5.47
CA PRO A 753 -10.07 10.00 6.86
C PRO A 753 -11.28 9.86 7.80
N GLU A 754 -12.37 10.57 7.52
CA GLU A 754 -13.62 10.47 8.28
C GLU A 754 -14.32 9.13 8.03
N ASP A 755 -14.46 8.72 6.76
CA ASP A 755 -14.99 7.40 6.42
C ASP A 755 -14.08 6.28 6.96
N ALA A 756 -12.76 6.45 6.88
CA ALA A 756 -11.79 5.47 7.35
C ALA A 756 -12.00 5.10 8.82
N ARG A 757 -12.27 6.08 9.69
CA ARG A 757 -12.62 5.86 11.11
C ARG A 757 -13.81 4.94 11.28
N HIS A 758 -14.87 5.16 10.50
CA HIS A 758 -16.08 4.34 10.57
C HIS A 758 -15.90 2.95 9.97
N LEU A 759 -15.07 2.82 8.93
CA LEU A 759 -14.86 1.59 8.18
C LEU A 759 -13.78 0.68 8.77
N ALA A 760 -12.82 1.22 9.52
CA ALA A 760 -11.71 0.47 10.12
C ALA A 760 -12.18 -0.70 11.00
N ARG A 761 -13.32 -0.55 11.70
CA ARG A 761 -13.95 -1.63 12.50
C ARG A 761 -14.28 -2.89 11.69
N HIS A 762 -14.43 -2.76 10.37
CA HIS A 762 -14.69 -3.90 9.47
C HIS A 762 -13.42 -4.54 8.92
N VAL A 763 -12.24 -3.96 9.13
CA VAL A 763 -10.98 -4.49 8.56
C VAL A 763 -9.87 -4.70 9.59
N ALA A 764 -10.11 -4.26 10.82
CA ALA A 764 -9.28 -4.56 11.98
C ALA A 764 -9.25 -6.08 12.28
N PRO A 765 -8.15 -6.61 12.85
CA PRO A 765 -6.91 -5.91 13.22
C PRO A 765 -5.91 -5.79 12.05
N ASN A 766 -6.22 -6.31 10.86
CA ASN A 766 -5.27 -6.43 9.77
C ASN A 766 -4.96 -5.09 9.08
N LEU A 767 -5.94 -4.19 9.01
CA LEU A 767 -5.81 -2.87 8.43
C LEU A 767 -6.36 -1.80 9.38
N SER A 768 -5.78 -0.61 9.30
CA SER A 768 -6.10 0.55 10.14
C SER A 768 -6.84 1.65 9.36
N GLU A 769 -7.27 2.68 10.09
CA GLU A 769 -7.82 3.90 9.49
C GLU A 769 -6.82 4.57 8.53
N HIS A 770 -5.53 4.60 8.92
CA HIS A 770 -4.48 5.16 8.08
C HIS A 770 -4.37 4.38 6.78
N ASP A 771 -4.46 3.05 6.83
CA ASP A 771 -4.35 2.21 5.65
C ASP A 771 -5.48 2.48 4.66
N LEU A 772 -6.74 2.51 5.13
CA LEU A 772 -7.89 2.79 4.26
C LEU A 772 -7.81 4.17 3.59
N ALA A 773 -7.25 5.17 4.26
CA ALA A 773 -7.07 6.51 3.71
C ALA A 773 -5.90 6.63 2.70
N HIS A 774 -4.94 5.70 2.74
CA HIS A 774 -3.69 5.76 1.94
C HIS A 774 -3.52 4.57 0.97
N LEU A 775 -4.62 3.88 0.63
CA LEU A 775 -4.62 2.89 -0.45
C LEU A 775 -4.25 3.57 -1.78
N GLY A 776 -3.43 2.89 -2.59
CA GLY A 776 -3.06 3.37 -3.92
C GLY A 776 -4.21 3.35 -4.92
N GLY A 777 -4.03 4.01 -6.07
CA GLY A 777 -4.99 3.91 -7.18
C GLY A 777 -5.15 2.45 -7.63
N PHE A 778 -6.40 2.02 -7.86
CA PHE A 778 -6.77 0.65 -8.20
C PHE A 778 -6.44 -0.41 -7.12
N GLN A 779 -5.92 0.01 -5.96
CA GLN A 779 -5.72 -0.84 -4.79
C GLN A 779 -6.96 -0.79 -3.90
N ALA A 780 -7.38 -1.94 -3.39
CA ALA A 780 -8.51 -2.06 -2.50
C ALA A 780 -8.18 -2.98 -1.32
N SER A 781 -8.76 -2.65 -0.17
CA SER A 781 -8.98 -3.57 0.94
C SER A 781 -10.23 -4.40 0.66
N ALA A 782 -10.17 -5.70 0.91
CA ALA A 782 -11.30 -6.59 0.83
C ALA A 782 -11.45 -7.40 2.11
N ARG A 783 -12.68 -7.50 2.60
CA ARG A 783 -13.11 -8.47 3.60
C ARG A 783 -14.31 -9.22 3.05
N LEU A 784 -14.14 -10.51 2.79
CA LEU A 784 -15.15 -11.30 2.12
C LEU A 784 -15.85 -12.24 3.10
N ILE A 785 -16.97 -12.79 2.64
CA ILE A 785 -17.57 -13.99 3.19
C ILE A 785 -17.06 -15.17 2.36
N VAL A 786 -16.70 -16.26 3.02
CA VAL A 786 -16.44 -17.55 2.38
C VAL A 786 -17.12 -18.63 3.21
N GLY A 787 -18.04 -19.38 2.60
CA GLY A 787 -18.77 -20.43 3.30
C GLY A 787 -19.62 -19.89 4.46
N ALA A 788 -20.23 -18.72 4.28
CA ALA A 788 -21.02 -17.97 5.29
C ALA A 788 -20.23 -17.40 6.48
N ALA A 789 -18.90 -17.61 6.56
CA ALA A 789 -18.02 -17.07 7.59
C ALA A 789 -17.27 -15.83 7.10
N GLU A 790 -16.98 -14.89 8.01
CA GLU A 790 -16.18 -13.71 7.72
C GLU A 790 -14.70 -14.05 7.67
N THR A 791 -13.99 -13.52 6.69
CA THR A 791 -12.55 -13.72 6.54
C THR A 791 -11.78 -12.55 7.14
N PRO A 792 -10.49 -12.73 7.51
CA PRO A 792 -9.59 -11.60 7.73
C PRO A 792 -9.55 -10.68 6.51
N ALA A 793 -9.37 -9.37 6.74
CA ALA A 793 -9.23 -8.40 5.67
C ALA A 793 -7.86 -8.54 4.99
N PHE A 794 -7.83 -8.29 3.69
CA PHE A 794 -6.63 -8.37 2.87
C PHE A 794 -6.63 -7.28 1.79
N THR A 795 -5.52 -7.11 1.08
CA THR A 795 -5.41 -6.13 0.00
C THR A 795 -5.24 -6.80 -1.36
N LEU A 796 -5.69 -6.09 -2.40
CA LEU A 796 -5.61 -6.52 -3.79
C LEU A 796 -5.48 -5.30 -4.70
N HIS A 797 -4.93 -5.51 -5.89
CA HIS A 797 -5.03 -4.57 -7.00
C HIS A 797 -6.05 -5.09 -8.01
N THR A 798 -6.98 -4.22 -8.39
CA THR A 798 -7.89 -4.47 -9.51
C THR A 798 -7.10 -4.55 -10.82
N ALA A 799 -7.47 -5.49 -11.69
CA ALA A 799 -6.85 -5.61 -13.01
C ALA A 799 -7.43 -4.55 -13.97
N PRO A 800 -6.65 -4.03 -14.93
CA PRO A 800 -7.21 -3.21 -15.99
C PRO A 800 -8.28 -3.98 -16.75
N LEU A 801 -9.28 -3.27 -17.29
CA LEU A 801 -10.28 -3.92 -18.14
C LEU A 801 -9.62 -4.51 -19.38
N PRO A 802 -10.16 -5.60 -19.93
CA PRO A 802 -9.76 -6.08 -21.26
C PRO A 802 -9.82 -4.93 -22.28
N PRO A 803 -8.99 -4.94 -23.33
CA PRO A 803 -9.06 -3.91 -24.36
C PRO A 803 -10.46 -3.84 -24.97
N ALA A 804 -10.95 -2.63 -25.24
CA ALA A 804 -12.20 -2.44 -25.95
C ALA A 804 -12.10 -3.04 -27.36
N VAL A 805 -13.18 -3.65 -27.83
CA VAL A 805 -13.26 -4.21 -29.18
C VAL A 805 -13.86 -3.14 -30.10
N PRO A 806 -13.12 -2.65 -31.12
CA PRO A 806 -13.65 -1.65 -32.05
C PRO A 806 -14.96 -2.08 -32.69
N GLY A 807 -15.95 -1.18 -32.76
CA GLY A 807 -17.27 -1.46 -33.35
C GLY A 807 -18.22 -2.32 -32.49
N ARG A 808 -17.73 -2.96 -31.42
CA ARG A 808 -18.54 -3.85 -30.58
C ARG A 808 -19.73 -3.13 -29.94
N ALA A 809 -19.52 -1.94 -29.40
CA ALA A 809 -20.58 -1.18 -28.76
C ALA A 809 -21.76 -0.89 -29.71
N GLU A 810 -21.46 -0.50 -30.96
CA GLU A 810 -22.49 -0.23 -31.97
C GLU A 810 -23.25 -1.51 -32.38
N LEU A 811 -22.53 -2.63 -32.52
CA LEU A 811 -23.14 -3.94 -32.80
C LEU A 811 -24.10 -4.36 -31.69
N ILE A 812 -23.68 -4.27 -30.42
CA ILE A 812 -24.53 -4.63 -29.28
C ILE A 812 -25.76 -3.70 -29.23
N ARG A 813 -25.56 -2.38 -29.38
CA ARG A 813 -26.65 -1.40 -29.42
C ARG A 813 -27.68 -1.71 -30.49
N ARG A 814 -27.24 -1.95 -31.72
CA ARG A 814 -28.10 -2.29 -32.85
C ARG A 814 -28.89 -3.57 -32.59
N THR A 815 -28.22 -4.63 -32.13
CA THR A 815 -28.87 -5.93 -31.88
C THR A 815 -29.88 -5.85 -30.74
N ALA A 816 -29.53 -5.16 -29.65
CA ALA A 816 -30.43 -4.92 -28.52
C ALA A 816 -31.69 -4.14 -28.95
N ARG A 817 -31.51 -3.12 -29.79
CA ARG A 817 -32.60 -2.32 -30.37
C ARG A 817 -33.52 -3.14 -31.26
N ASP A 818 -32.96 -3.96 -32.14
CA ASP A 818 -33.73 -4.79 -33.07
C ASP A 818 -34.52 -5.89 -32.33
N THR A 819 -34.01 -6.37 -31.19
CA THR A 819 -34.59 -7.47 -30.41
C THR A 819 -35.63 -6.98 -29.38
N HIS A 820 -35.29 -5.95 -28.59
CA HIS A 820 -36.08 -5.52 -27.43
C HIS A 820 -36.71 -4.13 -27.60
N GLY A 821 -36.46 -3.47 -28.73
CA GLY A 821 -36.96 -2.14 -29.00
C GLY A 821 -38.46 -2.10 -29.25
N SER A 822 -39.13 -1.09 -28.68
CA SER A 822 -40.55 -0.88 -28.93
C SER A 822 -40.80 -0.47 -30.37
N ARG A 823 -41.64 -1.22 -31.08
CA ARG A 823 -42.18 -0.77 -32.37
C ARG A 823 -43.13 0.39 -32.11
N PRO A 824 -43.13 1.45 -32.93
CA PRO A 824 -44.06 2.56 -32.74
C PRO A 824 -45.49 2.04 -32.76
N ASP A 825 -46.20 2.27 -31.66
CA ASP A 825 -47.60 1.90 -31.51
C ASP A 825 -48.45 2.67 -32.52
N ARG A 826 -48.89 1.99 -33.58
CA ARG A 826 -49.72 2.57 -34.65
C ARG A 826 -51.13 2.95 -34.14
N SER A 827 -51.55 2.45 -32.98
CA SER A 827 -52.91 2.66 -32.44
C SER A 827 -53.14 4.05 -31.83
N ARG A 828 -52.07 4.80 -31.52
CA ARG A 828 -52.14 6.16 -30.94
C ARG A 828 -52.06 7.29 -31.98
N ARG A 829 -52.05 7.00 -33.28
CA ARG A 829 -52.33 8.05 -34.28
C ARG A 829 -53.80 8.44 -34.15
N VAL A 830 -54.04 9.62 -33.58
CA VAL A 830 -55.28 10.36 -33.80
C VAL A 830 -55.47 10.41 -35.33
N PRO A 831 -56.59 9.91 -35.90
CA PRO A 831 -56.89 10.16 -37.30
C PRO A 831 -56.80 11.67 -37.50
N PRO A 832 -56.14 12.20 -38.55
CA PRO A 832 -56.22 13.63 -38.82
C PRO A 832 -57.70 13.99 -38.78
N ALA A 833 -58.06 14.99 -37.97
CA ALA A 833 -59.42 15.50 -37.93
C ALA A 833 -59.82 15.78 -39.38
N ASP A 834 -60.90 15.15 -39.84
CA ASP A 834 -61.48 15.48 -41.14
C ASP A 834 -61.74 16.98 -41.13
N ASP A 835 -60.92 17.70 -41.90
CA ASP A 835 -61.06 19.13 -42.12
C ASP A 835 -62.38 19.32 -42.88
N PRO A 836 -63.42 19.95 -42.29
CA PRO A 836 -64.70 20.17 -42.96
C PRO A 836 -64.57 21.08 -44.19
N ARG A 837 -63.38 21.66 -44.45
CA ARG A 837 -63.09 22.53 -45.59
C ARG A 837 -62.55 21.81 -46.82
N ARG A 838 -62.32 20.49 -46.74
CA ARG A 838 -62.02 19.64 -47.91
C ARG A 838 -63.27 18.90 -48.38
N ALA A 839 -64.36 19.64 -48.59
CA ALA A 839 -65.42 19.18 -49.47
C ALA A 839 -64.96 19.46 -50.92
N ASP A 840 -64.73 18.38 -51.67
CA ASP A 840 -64.47 18.41 -53.11
C ASP A 840 -65.62 19.16 -53.82
N PRO A 841 -65.37 20.13 -54.70
CA PRO A 841 -66.43 20.76 -55.47
C PRO A 841 -66.92 19.76 -56.51
N GLN A 842 -68.15 19.26 -56.34
CA GLN A 842 -68.85 18.51 -57.38
C GLN A 842 -68.87 19.32 -58.69
N PRO A 843 -68.50 18.73 -59.84
CA PRO A 843 -68.61 19.41 -61.12
C PRO A 843 -70.08 19.52 -61.52
N ARG A 844 -70.52 20.75 -61.81
CA ARG A 844 -71.83 21.03 -62.41
C ARG A 844 -71.93 20.37 -63.78
N PRO A 845 -73.05 19.74 -64.15
CA PRO A 845 -73.24 19.23 -65.50
C PRO A 845 -73.40 20.39 -66.48
N GLY A 846 -72.57 20.40 -67.53
CA GLY A 846 -72.66 21.33 -68.65
C GLY A 846 -73.85 21.03 -69.56
N HIS A 847 -74.54 22.09 -69.98
CA HIS A 847 -75.51 22.07 -71.08
C HIS A 847 -74.78 21.86 -72.43
N PRO A 848 -75.41 21.24 -73.44
CA PRO A 848 -74.78 20.92 -74.70
C PRO A 848 -74.84 22.12 -75.66
N GLY A 849 -73.78 22.31 -76.46
CA GLY A 849 -73.77 23.34 -77.49
C GLY A 849 -72.52 23.33 -78.35
N ILE A 850 -72.65 22.66 -79.51
CA ILE A 850 -71.89 22.76 -80.77
C ILE A 850 -70.50 22.13 -80.80
#